data_AF-A0A942LSL0-F1
#
_entry.id   AF-A0A942LSL0-F1
#
_cell.length_a   1.000
_cell.length_b   1.000
_cell.length_c   1.000
_cell.angle_alpha   90.00
_cell.angle_beta   90.00
_cell.angle_gamma   90.00
#
_symmetry.space_group_name_H-M   'P 1'
#
loop_
_entity.id
_entity.type
_entity.pdbx_description
1 polymer ?
#
loop_
_entity_poly.entity_id
_entity_poly.type
_entity_poly.pdbx_seq_one_letter_code
_entity_poly.pdbx_strand_id
1 'polypeptide(L)'
;MRTIFTLCLLLAVFASNVLLADDDNERQRTIDAFKRLKESAQPRPTKYRTVYPDYILSQQSKVPLFLNVNATLDELLSDPNKMQNESSISVNPVNPKILIASAVDYRAESSTWVYVSSDGGISWNNFNLGKPFPTWRSSNDPSVMFDAEGIGYLVYGGFGSLESGDGGLVGENGVFIARTIDNGINWQAHIPVIVHTGPQTLDSNFEDKYYVQVDNSPKSPYYRHVYIPWKRVTPRDSATQIVIAKSSDFASTWSKPLPISDRVSGSSEDTTFGQSFPLATTGPNGELYVVWNHGIVHGVGFVKSYDGGATFTDPRIIHNYNIFGETKFIAGQGYRHTVKGRVRAEAYPVVVCDNTEGERSGNLYLCWAADNPPNIYFSKSTDEGETWTAPVIVHEKNDNDQFWQWMSLDPKTGELAIMYLDSRNDPENIMIECYVSYSSDGGDTWIDRRVSDIVSDLRLNPFGSNAFAGDYSGNAFFDGIIYPSWVDMRNAVTNITDSDVFTAIVNTRAPEGPKEFKYKFTPAEPTKVELTWVAPTKKAFGQPLLPEEYELNLYRDGELLATLPGGTEIFGDSALTPFQDYDYKIYAFSNEDKSPSVALTAYPGGSQQPDKPWIISAIRQNNQDIKIELKLPSLRTDSITPIYNLSKLNVYLDSVKFQTYPLTASDTGLIKSFEFSTTQPGFYILNVTVEDYFPQIELTTQSNLSERVLIYSGENYSDLKENFDNEPLPKYYVAGNWQKTNKFSFSQPFSFTESPLGDYKAEQNDTLIVFPIDLADKGDVYISFRHAAILRHDDTAYVDIAQDLHSEWTSIGKYNRNYYEPWQNTLLDHEDWKPESIYFENADKWEQCYVRFRFNSNKIFADDGWYVDNIEISNSPLSVRDNNDNKNIRVYPNPSSDFVVFDNVVSQTIQSVTVYNIFGEQIIEYIPTNHSAKIDLATLSAGYYFADVESSGKIERVAFVIVK
;
A
#
# COMPACT_ATOMS: atom_id res chain seq x y z
N MET A 1 32.03 21.39 -66.86
CA MET A 1 32.17 20.25 -67.81
C MET A 1 32.63 18.94 -67.13
N ARG A 2 32.45 18.82 -65.79
CA ARG A 2 32.61 17.59 -64.99
C ARG A 2 31.26 17.06 -64.48
N THR A 3 30.15 17.53 -65.05
CA THR A 3 28.83 17.43 -64.39
C THR A 3 27.69 17.06 -65.33
N ILE A 4 27.87 17.15 -66.65
CA ILE A 4 26.83 16.83 -67.64
C ILE A 4 27.03 15.40 -68.19
N PHE A 5 28.27 14.91 -68.30
CA PHE A 5 28.54 13.57 -68.83
C PHE A 5 28.27 12.44 -67.82
N THR A 6 28.51 12.67 -66.53
CA THR A 6 28.21 11.70 -65.46
C THR A 6 26.72 11.65 -65.12
N LEU A 7 25.99 12.76 -65.31
CA LEU A 7 24.54 12.81 -65.12
C LEU A 7 23.80 12.05 -66.24
N CYS A 8 24.28 12.13 -67.49
CA CYS A 8 23.69 11.38 -68.61
C CYS A 8 23.95 9.86 -68.54
N LEU A 9 25.06 9.41 -67.94
CA LEU A 9 25.33 7.98 -67.76
C LEU A 9 24.54 7.37 -66.59
N LEU A 10 24.30 8.14 -65.52
CA LEU A 10 23.43 7.72 -64.40
C LEU A 10 21.94 7.77 -64.78
N LEU A 11 21.51 8.73 -65.60
CA LEU A 11 20.15 8.76 -66.15
C LEU A 11 19.88 7.61 -67.14
N ALA A 12 20.89 7.15 -67.89
CA ALA A 12 20.73 5.99 -68.78
C ALA A 12 20.70 4.64 -68.03
N VAL A 13 21.36 4.53 -66.88
CA VAL A 13 21.34 3.32 -66.04
C VAL A 13 20.13 3.28 -65.09
N PHE A 14 19.58 4.45 -64.70
CA PHE A 14 18.27 4.51 -64.05
C PHE A 14 17.09 4.35 -65.03
N ALA A 15 17.25 4.71 -66.30
CA ALA A 15 16.21 4.55 -67.31
C ALA A 15 16.09 3.11 -67.86
N SER A 16 16.98 2.18 -67.53
CA SER A 16 16.97 0.82 -68.09
C SER A 16 16.75 -0.32 -67.07
N ASN A 17 16.66 -0.02 -65.76
CA ASN A 17 16.17 -0.97 -64.75
C ASN A 17 14.78 -0.58 -64.18
N VAL A 18 14.13 0.43 -64.77
CA VAL A 18 12.74 0.84 -64.48
C VAL A 18 11.79 0.43 -65.63
N LEU A 19 12.30 -0.20 -66.70
CA LEU A 19 11.53 -0.54 -67.90
C LEU A 19 10.94 -1.97 -67.92
N LEU A 20 10.83 -2.66 -66.78
CA LEU A 20 10.14 -3.96 -66.69
C LEU A 20 9.34 -4.12 -65.37
N ALA A 21 8.56 -3.11 -65.00
CA ALA A 21 7.42 -3.27 -64.10
C ALA A 21 6.25 -2.44 -64.66
N ASP A 22 5.16 -3.12 -65.03
CA ASP A 22 4.10 -2.59 -65.91
C ASP A 22 3.09 -1.63 -65.24
N ASP A 23 3.19 -1.32 -63.93
CA ASP A 23 2.35 -0.30 -63.29
C ASP A 23 2.94 0.19 -61.94
N ASP A 24 3.37 1.45 -61.86
CA ASP A 24 3.83 2.07 -60.60
C ASP A 24 2.72 2.13 -59.53
N ASN A 25 1.44 2.14 -59.92
CA ASN A 25 0.33 2.03 -58.97
C ASN A 25 0.20 0.62 -58.40
N GLU A 26 0.43 -0.42 -59.19
CA GLU A 26 0.47 -1.82 -58.72
C GLU A 26 1.63 -2.00 -57.74
N ARG A 27 2.79 -1.39 -58.03
CA ARG A 27 3.95 -1.40 -57.12
C ARG A 27 3.65 -0.66 -55.80
N GLN A 28 3.05 0.52 -55.84
CA GLN A 28 2.70 1.26 -54.63
C GLN A 28 1.60 0.56 -53.83
N ARG A 29 0.56 0.03 -54.49
CA ARG A 29 -0.46 -0.83 -53.86
C ARG A 29 0.16 -2.05 -53.20
N THR A 30 1.18 -2.65 -53.83
CA THR A 30 1.91 -3.79 -53.27
C THR A 30 2.83 -3.38 -52.12
N ILE A 31 3.50 -2.23 -52.17
CA ILE A 31 4.28 -1.72 -51.02
C ILE A 31 3.37 -1.46 -49.83
N ASP A 32 2.21 -0.86 -50.07
CA ASP A 32 1.23 -0.59 -49.03
C ASP A 32 0.58 -1.89 -48.54
N ALA A 33 0.30 -2.84 -49.44
CA ALA A 33 -0.12 -4.19 -49.07
C ALA A 33 0.98 -4.84 -48.24
N PHE A 34 2.25 -4.75 -48.61
CA PHE A 34 3.36 -5.37 -47.90
C PHE A 34 3.56 -4.84 -46.48
N LYS A 35 3.43 -3.53 -46.27
CA LYS A 35 3.37 -2.95 -44.92
C LYS A 35 2.19 -3.49 -44.10
N ARG A 36 1.15 -4.01 -44.76
CA ARG A 36 -0.05 -4.65 -44.18
C ARG A 36 0.02 -6.20 -44.16
N LEU A 37 0.84 -6.85 -45.00
CA LEU A 37 0.96 -8.31 -45.24
C LEU A 37 1.72 -9.03 -44.12
N LYS A 38 2.76 -8.39 -43.59
CA LYS A 38 3.41 -8.82 -42.35
C LYS A 38 2.50 -8.31 -41.24
N GLU A 39 1.82 -9.20 -40.49
CA GLU A 39 0.79 -8.86 -39.49
C GLU A 39 1.31 -8.03 -38.29
N SER A 40 2.30 -7.16 -38.45
CA SER A 40 3.25 -6.83 -37.40
C SER A 40 3.82 -8.10 -36.78
N ALA A 41 4.03 -9.18 -37.56
CA ALA A 41 4.57 -10.48 -37.12
C ALA A 41 5.87 -10.36 -36.30
N GLN A 42 6.49 -9.18 -36.31
CA GLN A 42 7.30 -8.78 -35.19
C GLN A 42 7.17 -7.27 -34.93
N PRO A 43 6.31 -6.85 -34.00
CA PRO A 43 6.15 -5.45 -33.67
C PRO A 43 7.44 -4.87 -33.08
N ARG A 44 7.57 -3.53 -33.12
CA ARG A 44 8.62 -2.84 -32.37
C ARG A 44 8.02 -2.27 -31.09
N PRO A 45 8.73 -2.39 -29.95
CA PRO A 45 8.31 -1.70 -28.74
C PRO A 45 8.37 -0.19 -28.96
N THR A 46 7.33 0.50 -28.52
CA THR A 46 7.19 1.95 -28.54
C THR A 46 7.54 2.51 -27.16
N LYS A 47 8.33 3.59 -27.12
CA LYS A 47 8.85 4.17 -25.87
C LYS A 47 7.84 4.99 -25.05
N TYR A 48 6.58 5.06 -25.47
CA TYR A 48 5.60 5.95 -24.86
C TYR A 48 4.71 5.20 -23.87
N ARG A 49 4.79 5.56 -22.60
CA ARG A 49 3.81 5.16 -21.58
C ARG A 49 2.59 6.06 -21.73
N THR A 50 1.48 5.52 -22.24
CA THR A 50 0.18 6.19 -22.07
C THR A 50 -0.23 6.02 -20.61
N VAL A 51 -0.43 7.12 -19.87
CA VAL A 51 -0.96 7.06 -18.51
C VAL A 51 -2.45 6.74 -18.63
N TYR A 52 -2.81 5.49 -18.36
CA TYR A 52 -4.20 5.10 -18.18
C TYR A 52 -4.70 5.62 -16.83
N PRO A 53 -6.00 5.94 -16.68
CA PRO A 53 -6.55 6.25 -15.37
C PRO A 53 -6.24 5.08 -14.42
N ASP A 54 -5.95 5.39 -13.15
CA ASP A 54 -5.69 4.39 -12.13
C ASP A 54 -6.96 3.53 -11.97
N TYR A 55 -7.02 2.40 -12.68
CA TYR A 55 -7.98 1.36 -12.41
C TYR A 55 -7.54 0.72 -11.10
N ILE A 56 -8.39 0.82 -10.08
CA ILE A 56 -8.14 0.16 -8.80
C ILE A 56 -8.10 -1.34 -9.11
N LEU A 57 -6.89 -1.92 -9.09
CA LEU A 57 -6.71 -3.37 -9.12
C LEU A 57 -7.60 -3.90 -8.00
N SER A 58 -8.62 -4.68 -8.34
CA SER A 58 -9.34 -5.45 -7.35
C SER A 58 -8.28 -6.17 -6.50
N GLN A 59 -8.34 -6.00 -5.18
CA GLN A 59 -7.43 -6.60 -4.22
C GLN A 59 -6.96 -7.98 -4.68
N GLN A 60 -5.67 -8.31 -4.49
CA GLN A 60 -5.12 -9.66 -4.72
C GLN A 60 -6.17 -10.71 -4.32
N SER A 61 -6.77 -11.34 -5.34
CA SER A 61 -7.85 -12.28 -5.13
C SER A 61 -7.25 -13.57 -4.60
N LYS A 62 -7.75 -13.98 -3.42
CA LYS A 62 -7.77 -15.30 -2.77
C LYS A 62 -6.59 -16.24 -3.07
N VAL A 63 -5.99 -16.80 -2.01
CA VAL A 63 -5.00 -17.90 -2.03
C VAL A 63 -5.11 -18.72 -3.32
N PRO A 64 -4.15 -18.63 -4.26
CA PRO A 64 -4.31 -19.23 -5.57
C PRO A 64 -4.49 -20.74 -5.41
N LEU A 65 -5.44 -21.30 -6.16
CA LEU A 65 -5.71 -22.74 -6.14
C LEU A 65 -4.54 -23.55 -6.71
N PHE A 66 -3.61 -22.90 -7.42
CA PHE A 66 -2.51 -23.54 -8.13
C PHE A 66 -1.23 -22.72 -8.01
N LEU A 67 -0.08 -23.41 -7.99
CA LEU A 67 1.22 -22.76 -7.99
C LEU A 67 1.47 -22.12 -9.37
N ASN A 68 1.57 -20.79 -9.39
CA ASN A 68 1.96 -20.01 -10.57
C ASN A 68 3.49 -19.86 -10.60
N VAL A 69 4.10 -20.02 -11.77
CA VAL A 69 5.55 -19.98 -11.97
C VAL A 69 5.86 -19.15 -13.21
N ASN A 70 6.83 -18.25 -13.10
CA ASN A 70 7.39 -17.53 -14.25
C ASN A 70 8.37 -18.43 -15.01
N ALA A 71 8.16 -18.63 -16.31
CA ALA A 71 9.02 -19.45 -17.17
C ALA A 71 10.19 -18.66 -17.80
N THR A 72 10.10 -17.33 -17.83
CA THR A 72 11.10 -16.41 -18.43
C THR A 72 12.07 -15.89 -17.36
N LEU A 73 12.84 -16.78 -16.74
CA LEU A 73 13.86 -16.44 -15.75
C LEU A 73 15.17 -15.96 -16.44
N ASP A 74 15.95 -15.11 -15.78
CA ASP A 74 17.19 -14.48 -16.27
C ASP A 74 17.05 -13.37 -17.30
N GLU A 75 16.45 -12.27 -16.85
CA GLU A 75 16.55 -11.02 -17.57
C GLU A 75 17.72 -10.16 -17.07
N LEU A 76 18.83 -10.17 -17.80
CA LEU A 76 19.94 -9.27 -17.49
C LEU A 76 19.44 -7.82 -17.45
N LEU A 77 19.81 -7.08 -16.41
CA LEU A 77 19.46 -5.65 -16.28
C LEU A 77 19.91 -4.80 -17.49
N SER A 78 20.87 -5.31 -18.26
CA SER A 78 21.41 -4.65 -19.45
C SER A 78 20.61 -4.88 -20.74
N ASP A 79 19.70 -5.85 -20.80
CA ASP A 79 18.87 -6.06 -21.99
C ASP A 79 17.71 -5.04 -21.99
N PRO A 80 17.63 -4.12 -22.97
CA PRO A 80 16.54 -3.15 -23.04
C PRO A 80 15.21 -3.78 -23.48
N ASN A 81 15.19 -5.03 -23.96
CA ASN A 81 14.02 -5.66 -24.56
C ASN A 81 13.55 -6.94 -23.82
N LYS A 82 13.06 -6.74 -22.60
CA LYS A 82 12.62 -7.74 -21.61
C LYS A 82 11.17 -8.26 -21.79
N MET A 83 10.70 -8.32 -23.01
CA MET A 83 9.29 -8.63 -23.28
C MET A 83 9.18 -9.96 -24.01
N GLN A 84 8.14 -10.70 -23.66
CA GLN A 84 7.66 -11.87 -24.37
C GLN A 84 6.18 -11.71 -24.74
N ASN A 85 5.78 -12.31 -25.86
CA ASN A 85 4.39 -12.59 -26.19
C ASN A 85 4.27 -13.95 -26.87
N GLU A 86 3.04 -14.46 -27.03
CA GLU A 86 2.74 -15.72 -27.75
C GLU A 86 3.51 -16.94 -27.23
N SER A 87 2.91 -17.68 -26.30
CA SER A 87 3.58 -18.78 -25.63
C SER A 87 3.09 -20.16 -26.08
N SER A 88 4.00 -21.13 -26.05
CA SER A 88 3.74 -22.55 -26.28
C SER A 88 4.44 -23.38 -25.20
N ILE A 89 3.84 -24.51 -24.80
CA ILE A 89 4.38 -25.40 -23.76
C ILE A 89 4.08 -26.86 -24.11
N SER A 90 4.99 -27.77 -23.78
CA SER A 90 4.83 -29.22 -23.96
C SER A 90 5.52 -30.00 -22.83
N VAL A 91 4.90 -31.12 -22.43
CA VAL A 91 5.43 -32.05 -21.43
C VAL A 91 6.11 -33.23 -22.14
N ASN A 92 7.25 -33.68 -21.62
CA ASN A 92 7.93 -34.87 -22.12
C ASN A 92 7.18 -36.14 -21.65
N PRO A 93 6.65 -36.97 -22.56
CA PRO A 93 5.83 -38.12 -22.18
C PRO A 93 6.63 -39.27 -21.55
N VAL A 94 7.96 -39.30 -21.73
CA VAL A 94 8.86 -40.32 -21.14
C VAL A 94 9.29 -39.92 -19.73
N ASN A 95 9.48 -38.61 -19.50
CA ASN A 95 9.81 -38.07 -18.18
C ASN A 95 9.01 -36.77 -17.93
N PRO A 96 7.84 -36.82 -17.29
CA PRO A 96 6.95 -35.66 -17.14
C PRO A 96 7.50 -34.56 -16.23
N LYS A 97 8.66 -34.77 -15.59
CA LYS A 97 9.40 -33.68 -14.93
C LYS A 97 10.08 -32.74 -15.92
N ILE A 98 10.28 -33.17 -17.17
CA ILE A 98 10.86 -32.35 -18.23
C ILE A 98 9.75 -31.67 -19.01
N LEU A 99 9.78 -30.34 -19.02
CA LEU A 99 8.90 -29.52 -19.86
C LEU A 99 9.74 -28.60 -20.73
N ILE A 100 9.24 -28.32 -21.93
CA ILE A 100 9.76 -27.27 -22.79
C ILE A 100 8.67 -26.24 -23.03
N ALA A 101 9.06 -24.97 -23.03
CA ALA A 101 8.22 -23.86 -23.42
C ALA A 101 9.03 -22.89 -24.29
N SER A 102 8.34 -22.04 -25.04
CA SER A 102 8.96 -20.97 -25.80
C SER A 102 7.92 -19.87 -26.01
N ALA A 103 8.41 -18.66 -26.29
CA ALA A 103 7.58 -17.53 -26.64
C ALA A 103 8.32 -16.62 -27.62
N VAL A 104 7.59 -15.71 -28.27
CA VAL A 104 8.22 -14.64 -29.04
C VAL A 104 8.98 -13.76 -28.07
N ASP A 105 10.27 -14.05 -27.99
CA ASP A 105 11.18 -13.43 -27.06
C ASP A 105 11.97 -12.34 -27.78
N TYR A 106 11.99 -11.14 -27.19
CA TYR A 106 12.66 -9.98 -27.79
C TYR A 106 14.06 -9.74 -27.23
N ARG A 107 14.47 -10.53 -26.23
CA ARG A 107 15.83 -10.52 -25.69
C ARG A 107 16.85 -10.90 -26.76
N ALA A 108 18.08 -10.41 -26.60
CA ALA A 108 19.19 -10.66 -27.53
C ALA A 108 18.84 -10.41 -29.01
N GLU A 109 18.16 -9.28 -29.26
CA GLU A 109 17.69 -8.86 -30.59
C GLU A 109 16.78 -9.89 -31.27
N SER A 110 15.90 -10.50 -30.49
CA SER A 110 14.94 -11.52 -30.94
C SER A 110 15.61 -12.74 -31.57
N SER A 111 16.59 -13.29 -30.85
CA SER A 111 17.11 -14.64 -31.10
C SER A 111 16.08 -15.70 -30.72
N THR A 112 16.29 -16.94 -31.14
CA THR A 112 15.46 -18.08 -30.75
C THR A 112 15.73 -18.44 -29.28
N TRP A 113 14.69 -18.50 -28.45
CA TRP A 113 14.79 -18.89 -27.04
C TRP A 113 13.92 -20.11 -26.74
N VAL A 114 14.40 -20.96 -25.83
CA VAL A 114 13.64 -22.08 -25.27
C VAL A 114 13.78 -22.10 -23.76
N TYR A 115 12.69 -22.41 -23.07
CA TYR A 115 12.61 -22.51 -21.62
C TYR A 115 12.45 -23.98 -21.27
N VAL A 116 13.28 -24.49 -20.35
CA VAL A 116 13.28 -25.91 -19.97
C VAL A 116 13.13 -26.03 -18.47
N SER A 117 12.12 -26.79 -18.03
CA SER A 117 11.99 -27.23 -16.65
C SER A 117 12.45 -28.67 -16.52
N SER A 118 13.10 -28.99 -15.40
CA SER A 118 13.54 -30.35 -15.05
C SER A 118 12.89 -30.91 -13.79
N ASP A 119 11.94 -30.18 -13.20
CA ASP A 119 11.30 -30.46 -11.93
C ASP A 119 9.76 -30.37 -11.99
N GLY A 120 9.18 -30.54 -13.19
CA GLY A 120 7.73 -30.57 -13.38
C GLY A 120 7.09 -29.19 -13.45
N GLY A 121 7.84 -28.17 -13.85
CA GLY A 121 7.38 -26.79 -14.05
C GLY A 121 7.58 -25.88 -12.84
N ILE A 122 8.27 -26.34 -11.79
CA ILE A 122 8.49 -25.58 -10.55
C ILE A 122 9.60 -24.54 -10.75
N SER A 123 10.63 -24.87 -11.53
CA SER A 123 11.69 -23.96 -11.95
C SER A 123 12.05 -24.15 -13.42
N TRP A 124 12.63 -23.10 -14.02
CA TRP A 124 12.91 -23.03 -15.46
C TRP A 124 14.32 -22.49 -15.72
N ASN A 125 14.98 -23.03 -16.75
CA ASN A 125 16.22 -22.50 -17.31
C ASN A 125 15.96 -21.99 -18.72
N ASN A 126 16.56 -20.86 -19.09
CA ASN A 126 16.36 -20.23 -20.40
C ASN A 126 17.62 -20.43 -21.27
N PHE A 127 17.44 -20.94 -22.49
CA PHE A 127 18.52 -21.19 -23.44
C PHE A 127 18.33 -20.34 -24.70
N ASN A 128 19.35 -19.54 -25.02
CA ASN A 128 19.43 -18.82 -26.29
C ASN A 128 20.04 -19.73 -27.36
N LEU A 129 19.24 -20.09 -28.36
CA LEU A 129 19.67 -20.94 -29.48
C LEU A 129 20.27 -20.14 -30.65
N GLY A 130 20.37 -18.80 -30.53
CA GLY A 130 20.94 -17.92 -31.55
C GLY A 130 19.98 -17.60 -32.68
N LYS A 131 20.53 -17.33 -33.86
CA LYS A 131 19.80 -16.93 -35.07
C LYS A 131 20.27 -17.78 -36.26
N PRO A 132 19.37 -18.20 -37.18
CA PRO A 132 19.73 -18.99 -38.36
C PRO A 132 20.71 -18.25 -39.27
N PHE A 133 20.60 -16.91 -39.31
CA PHE A 133 21.55 -16.02 -39.98
C PHE A 133 21.87 -14.82 -39.08
N PRO A 134 23.10 -14.30 -39.07
CA PRO A 134 23.51 -13.24 -38.14
C PRO A 134 22.68 -11.94 -38.22
N THR A 135 22.19 -11.58 -39.41
CA THR A 135 21.40 -10.36 -39.65
C THR A 135 19.89 -10.58 -39.48
N TRP A 136 19.47 -11.80 -39.17
CA TRP A 136 18.05 -12.14 -39.04
C TRP A 136 17.56 -11.96 -37.60
N ARG A 137 16.25 -12.05 -37.45
CA ARG A 137 15.54 -12.28 -36.19
C ARG A 137 14.86 -13.65 -36.28
N SER A 138 14.64 -14.34 -35.17
CA SER A 138 14.23 -15.76 -35.20
C SER A 138 13.43 -16.26 -33.99
N SER A 139 12.56 -15.42 -33.43
CA SER A 139 11.67 -15.81 -32.33
C SER A 139 10.19 -15.86 -32.69
N ASN A 140 9.81 -15.67 -33.96
CA ASN A 140 8.40 -15.52 -34.33
C ASN A 140 7.61 -16.84 -34.22
N ASP A 141 6.31 -16.74 -33.90
CA ASP A 141 5.30 -17.79 -33.68
C ASP A 141 5.84 -19.13 -33.14
N PRO A 142 6.53 -19.17 -31.99
CA PRO A 142 7.12 -20.40 -31.54
C PRO A 142 6.07 -21.42 -31.12
N SER A 143 6.30 -22.67 -31.50
CA SER A 143 5.48 -23.80 -31.10
C SER A 143 6.39 -24.96 -30.71
N VAL A 144 6.06 -25.63 -29.60
CA VAL A 144 6.84 -26.73 -29.04
C VAL A 144 6.01 -28.00 -28.90
N MET A 145 6.65 -29.15 -29.11
CA MET A 145 6.03 -30.47 -28.90
C MET A 145 7.09 -31.53 -28.64
N PHE A 146 6.78 -32.52 -27.79
CA PHE A 146 7.56 -33.74 -27.66
C PHE A 146 7.00 -34.87 -28.53
N ASP A 147 7.88 -35.68 -29.13
CA ASP A 147 7.49 -37.01 -29.60
C ASP A 147 7.30 -38.00 -28.45
N ALA A 148 6.69 -39.15 -28.76
CA ALA A 148 6.41 -40.22 -27.82
C ALA A 148 7.67 -40.84 -27.17
N GLU A 149 8.87 -40.59 -27.69
CA GLU A 149 10.16 -41.07 -27.20
C GLU A 149 10.96 -39.97 -26.46
N GLY A 150 10.39 -38.77 -26.31
CA GLY A 150 10.99 -37.67 -25.58
C GLY A 150 11.96 -36.80 -26.39
N ILE A 151 11.95 -36.87 -27.72
CA ILE A 151 12.58 -35.86 -28.58
C ILE A 151 11.73 -34.59 -28.51
N GLY A 152 12.33 -33.50 -28.06
CA GLY A 152 11.67 -32.19 -28.02
C GLY A 152 11.90 -31.42 -29.30
N TYR A 153 10.85 -30.80 -29.83
CA TYR A 153 10.88 -29.94 -31.00
C TYR A 153 10.45 -28.52 -30.66
N LEU A 154 11.09 -27.55 -31.30
CA LEU A 154 10.73 -26.12 -31.27
C LEU A 154 10.73 -25.61 -32.71
N VAL A 155 9.56 -25.27 -33.26
CA VAL A 155 9.42 -24.58 -34.55
C VAL A 155 9.32 -23.07 -34.32
N TYR A 156 9.91 -22.27 -35.21
CA TYR A 156 9.90 -20.81 -35.16
C TYR A 156 10.21 -20.22 -36.54
N GLY A 157 9.82 -18.97 -36.76
CA GLY A 157 10.07 -18.24 -37.99
C GLY A 157 11.28 -17.37 -37.87
N GLY A 158 12.00 -17.21 -38.98
CA GLY A 158 13.10 -16.26 -39.12
C GLY A 158 12.90 -15.32 -40.30
N PHE A 159 13.37 -14.07 -40.17
CA PHE A 159 13.33 -13.09 -41.26
C PHE A 159 14.48 -12.08 -41.18
N GLY A 160 14.83 -11.52 -42.33
CA GLY A 160 15.91 -10.55 -42.49
C GLY A 160 15.67 -9.22 -41.75
N SER A 161 16.76 -8.45 -41.56
CA SER A 161 16.72 -7.15 -40.89
C SER A 161 15.76 -6.18 -41.59
N LEU A 162 14.93 -5.52 -40.78
CA LEU A 162 14.05 -4.43 -41.23
C LEU A 162 14.80 -3.11 -41.03
N GLU A 163 15.62 -2.66 -41.97
CA GLU A 163 16.20 -1.31 -41.87
C GLU A 163 15.18 -0.23 -42.27
N SER A 164 15.26 0.92 -41.59
CA SER A 164 14.40 2.06 -41.88
C SER A 164 14.82 2.69 -43.21
N GLY A 165 14.16 2.29 -44.29
CA GLY A 165 14.41 2.85 -45.63
C GLY A 165 13.87 2.01 -46.79
N ASP A 166 13.69 0.70 -46.60
CA ASP A 166 13.49 -0.26 -47.70
C ASP A 166 12.05 -0.38 -48.21
N GLY A 167 11.17 0.57 -47.88
CA GLY A 167 9.75 0.48 -48.23
C GLY A 167 9.00 -0.71 -47.59
N GLY A 168 9.68 -1.47 -46.72
CA GLY A 168 9.14 -2.64 -46.03
C GLY A 168 9.58 -3.97 -46.64
N LEU A 169 10.01 -4.04 -47.91
CA LEU A 169 10.18 -5.32 -48.62
C LEU A 169 11.38 -6.14 -48.10
N VAL A 170 11.12 -7.23 -47.38
CA VAL A 170 12.13 -8.23 -47.00
C VAL A 170 11.76 -9.56 -47.67
N GLY A 171 12.52 -9.94 -48.69
CA GLY A 171 12.34 -11.24 -49.36
C GLY A 171 12.85 -12.41 -48.51
N GLU A 172 13.72 -12.09 -47.55
CA GLU A 172 14.35 -13.02 -46.63
C GLU A 172 13.41 -13.42 -45.49
N ASN A 173 12.87 -14.63 -45.54
CA ASN A 173 12.10 -15.25 -44.47
C ASN A 173 12.18 -16.78 -44.54
N GLY A 174 11.83 -17.48 -43.47
CA GLY A 174 11.81 -18.94 -43.46
C GLY A 174 11.24 -19.52 -42.18
N VAL A 175 10.93 -20.81 -42.25
CA VAL A 175 10.49 -21.62 -41.11
C VAL A 175 11.63 -22.56 -40.73
N PHE A 176 11.97 -22.58 -39.45
CA PHE A 176 13.05 -23.39 -38.90
C PHE A 176 12.55 -24.23 -37.74
N ILE A 177 13.25 -25.31 -37.48
CA ILE A 177 13.02 -26.15 -36.31
C ILE A 177 14.35 -26.37 -35.57
N ALA A 178 14.26 -26.46 -34.25
CA ALA A 178 15.31 -26.96 -33.38
C ALA A 178 14.83 -28.25 -32.71
N ARG A 179 15.75 -29.16 -32.41
CA ARG A 179 15.42 -30.40 -31.68
C ARG A 179 16.41 -30.71 -30.57
N THR A 180 15.92 -31.36 -29.52
CA THR A 180 16.70 -31.92 -28.41
C THR A 180 16.39 -33.41 -28.24
N ILE A 181 17.42 -34.20 -27.93
CA ILE A 181 17.30 -35.65 -27.69
C ILE A 181 17.73 -36.04 -26.27
N ASP A 182 18.05 -35.05 -25.44
CA ASP A 182 18.66 -35.21 -24.12
C ASP A 182 17.98 -34.31 -23.09
N ASN A 183 16.64 -34.31 -23.09
CA ASN A 183 15.79 -33.61 -22.12
C ASN A 183 15.99 -32.08 -22.10
N GLY A 184 16.29 -31.47 -23.24
CA GLY A 184 16.45 -30.02 -23.36
C GLY A 184 17.83 -29.50 -22.97
N ILE A 185 18.81 -30.36 -22.75
CA ILE A 185 20.19 -29.96 -22.38
C ILE A 185 20.93 -29.43 -23.61
N ASN A 186 20.92 -30.17 -24.73
CA ASN A 186 21.55 -29.75 -25.98
C ASN A 186 20.50 -29.65 -27.10
N TRP A 187 20.69 -28.66 -27.96
CA TRP A 187 19.78 -28.36 -29.08
C TRP A 187 20.53 -28.34 -30.41
N GLN A 188 20.00 -29.08 -31.38
CA GLN A 188 20.38 -28.94 -32.78
C GLN A 188 19.51 -27.87 -33.43
N ALA A 189 20.06 -26.67 -33.60
CA ALA A 189 19.46 -25.53 -34.31
C ALA A 189 20.44 -25.02 -35.40
N HIS A 190 20.01 -24.39 -36.49
CA HIS A 190 18.64 -24.13 -36.96
C HIS A 190 18.37 -25.00 -38.19
N ILE A 191 17.50 -26.01 -38.09
CA ILE A 191 17.20 -26.92 -39.21
C ILE A 191 16.16 -26.26 -40.11
N PRO A 192 16.44 -26.03 -41.41
CA PRO A 192 15.51 -25.34 -42.29
C PRO A 192 14.35 -26.26 -42.73
N VAL A 193 13.12 -25.77 -42.57
CA VAL A 193 11.91 -26.36 -43.19
C VAL A 193 11.72 -25.75 -44.58
N ILE A 194 11.79 -24.42 -44.66
CA ILE A 194 11.81 -23.64 -45.90
C ILE A 194 12.58 -22.34 -45.66
N VAL A 195 13.35 -21.89 -46.67
CA VAL A 195 14.11 -20.64 -46.61
C VAL A 195 13.94 -19.89 -47.93
N HIS A 196 13.50 -18.64 -47.82
CA HIS A 196 13.48 -17.66 -48.89
C HIS A 196 14.68 -16.72 -48.71
N THR A 197 15.49 -16.55 -49.76
CA THR A 197 16.66 -15.65 -49.75
C THR A 197 16.65 -14.74 -50.98
N GLY A 198 17.33 -13.60 -50.87
CA GLY A 198 17.45 -12.63 -51.95
C GLY A 198 16.37 -11.54 -51.95
N PRO A 199 16.39 -10.66 -52.98
CA PRO A 199 15.47 -9.53 -53.05
C PRO A 199 14.04 -10.00 -53.25
N GLN A 200 13.10 -9.33 -52.61
CA GLN A 200 11.69 -9.65 -52.73
C GLN A 200 11.13 -9.30 -54.11
N THR A 201 10.25 -10.15 -54.64
CA THR A 201 9.44 -9.91 -55.83
C THR A 201 7.94 -9.98 -55.48
N LEU A 202 7.07 -9.60 -56.41
CA LEU A 202 5.61 -9.73 -56.22
C LEU A 202 5.17 -11.19 -55.98
N ASP A 203 5.96 -12.15 -56.46
CA ASP A 203 5.69 -13.59 -56.34
C ASP A 203 6.43 -14.26 -55.17
N SER A 204 7.17 -13.49 -54.37
CA SER A 204 7.81 -14.01 -53.15
C SER A 204 6.76 -14.44 -52.14
N ASN A 205 7.02 -15.51 -51.39
CA ASN A 205 6.12 -15.96 -50.32
C ASN A 205 6.61 -15.48 -48.96
N PHE A 206 5.67 -15.13 -48.09
CA PHE A 206 5.89 -14.90 -46.67
C PHE A 206 5.18 -15.99 -45.87
N GLU A 207 5.93 -16.68 -45.01
CA GLU A 207 5.42 -17.77 -44.18
C GLU A 207 5.17 -17.26 -42.75
N ASP A 208 4.00 -17.57 -42.17
CA ASP A 208 3.55 -17.08 -40.87
C ASP A 208 2.71 -18.15 -40.15
N LYS A 209 2.63 -18.11 -38.81
CA LYS A 209 1.78 -19.00 -37.99
C LYS A 209 2.01 -20.49 -38.25
N TYR A 210 3.24 -20.94 -37.98
CA TYR A 210 3.66 -22.34 -38.09
C TYR A 210 3.54 -23.04 -36.73
N TYR A 211 2.97 -24.23 -36.73
CA TYR A 211 2.80 -25.02 -35.49
C TYR A 211 3.34 -26.43 -35.71
N VAL A 212 3.98 -26.99 -34.69
CA VAL A 212 4.51 -28.36 -34.79
C VAL A 212 3.47 -29.36 -34.29
N GLN A 213 3.23 -30.41 -35.07
CA GLN A 213 2.45 -31.58 -34.69
C GLN A 213 3.29 -32.84 -34.94
N VAL A 214 3.32 -33.75 -33.97
CA VAL A 214 3.97 -35.06 -34.11
C VAL A 214 2.92 -36.16 -34.05
N ASP A 215 3.05 -37.16 -34.90
CA ASP A 215 2.24 -38.36 -34.79
C ASP A 215 2.71 -39.24 -33.64
N ASN A 216 2.06 -39.08 -32.48
CA ASN A 216 2.39 -39.85 -31.29
C ASN A 216 1.51 -41.11 -31.13
N SER A 217 0.69 -41.49 -32.11
CA SER A 217 -0.10 -42.72 -32.03
C SER A 217 0.79 -43.95 -32.29
N PRO A 218 0.97 -44.86 -31.32
CA PRO A 218 1.79 -46.05 -31.53
C PRO A 218 1.20 -47.04 -32.55
N LYS A 219 -0.08 -46.87 -32.91
CA LYS A 219 -0.77 -47.67 -33.95
C LYS A 219 -0.63 -47.07 -35.35
N SER A 220 -0.16 -45.83 -35.45
CA SER A 220 -0.01 -45.16 -36.73
C SER A 220 1.12 -45.76 -37.57
N PRO A 221 0.92 -46.00 -38.89
CA PRO A 221 2.01 -46.31 -39.81
C PRO A 221 2.96 -45.13 -40.04
N TYR A 222 2.57 -43.93 -39.59
CA TYR A 222 3.32 -42.68 -39.68
C TYR A 222 3.85 -42.23 -38.32
N TYR A 223 3.93 -43.15 -37.36
CA TYR A 223 4.42 -42.89 -36.02
C TYR A 223 5.74 -42.08 -36.03
N ARG A 224 5.72 -40.97 -35.29
CA ARG A 224 6.79 -39.96 -35.16
C ARG A 224 7.10 -39.14 -36.40
N HIS A 225 6.23 -39.17 -37.41
CA HIS A 225 6.26 -38.14 -38.44
C HIS A 225 5.95 -36.78 -37.81
N VAL A 226 6.69 -35.77 -38.26
CA VAL A 226 6.51 -34.38 -37.82
C VAL A 226 5.84 -33.60 -38.94
N TYR A 227 4.80 -32.87 -38.61
CA TYR A 227 4.02 -32.04 -39.52
C TYR A 227 4.09 -30.59 -39.05
N ILE A 228 4.27 -29.68 -40.00
CA ILE A 228 4.17 -28.24 -39.76
C ILE A 228 3.22 -27.68 -40.80
N PRO A 229 1.96 -27.38 -40.44
CA PRO A 229 1.11 -26.51 -41.22
C PRO A 229 1.42 -25.04 -40.93
N TRP A 230 1.22 -24.16 -41.93
CA TRP A 230 1.35 -22.72 -41.75
C TRP A 230 0.57 -21.92 -42.81
N LYS A 231 0.43 -20.62 -42.56
CA LYS A 231 -0.16 -19.66 -43.49
C LYS A 231 0.91 -19.14 -44.44
N ARG A 232 0.65 -19.26 -45.74
CA ARG A 232 1.45 -18.64 -46.80
C ARG A 232 0.74 -17.42 -47.35
N VAL A 233 1.49 -16.33 -47.48
CA VAL A 233 1.02 -15.07 -48.02
C VAL A 233 1.79 -14.71 -49.30
N THR A 234 1.07 -14.33 -50.36
CA THR A 234 1.67 -13.89 -51.64
C THR A 234 1.35 -12.41 -51.90
N PRO A 235 2.36 -11.53 -52.04
CA PRO A 235 2.17 -10.08 -52.17
C PRO A 235 1.42 -9.60 -53.40
N ARG A 236 1.63 -10.24 -54.57
CA ARG A 236 1.06 -9.83 -55.87
C ARG A 236 -0.40 -9.40 -55.80
N ASP A 237 -1.21 -10.16 -55.08
CA ASP A 237 -2.65 -10.00 -55.00
C ASP A 237 -3.19 -10.23 -53.59
N SER A 238 -2.33 -10.08 -52.57
CA SER A 238 -2.73 -10.20 -51.16
C SER A 238 -3.34 -11.57 -50.81
N ALA A 239 -2.91 -12.64 -51.48
CA ALA A 239 -3.51 -13.95 -51.29
C ALA A 239 -3.01 -14.66 -50.03
N THR A 240 -3.91 -15.39 -49.37
CA THR A 240 -3.57 -16.35 -48.30
C THR A 240 -3.86 -17.76 -48.76
N GLN A 241 -3.03 -18.71 -48.33
CA GLN A 241 -3.19 -20.14 -48.56
C GLN A 241 -2.60 -20.91 -47.38
N ILE A 242 -3.24 -22.00 -46.96
CA ILE A 242 -2.68 -22.91 -45.98
C ILE A 242 -1.83 -23.96 -46.71
N VAL A 243 -0.63 -24.16 -46.21
CA VAL A 243 0.30 -25.19 -46.71
C VAL A 243 0.81 -26.03 -45.54
N ILE A 244 1.33 -27.21 -45.84
CA ILE A 244 1.91 -28.12 -44.86
C ILE A 244 3.19 -28.77 -45.39
N ALA A 245 4.18 -28.97 -44.53
CA ALA A 245 5.33 -29.83 -44.80
C ALA A 245 5.43 -30.93 -43.75
N LYS A 246 6.02 -32.05 -44.14
CA LYS A 246 6.26 -33.19 -43.26
C LYS A 246 7.70 -33.65 -43.25
N SER A 247 8.11 -34.24 -42.15
CA SER A 247 9.36 -34.96 -41.97
C SER A 247 9.08 -36.38 -41.47
N SER A 248 9.78 -37.35 -42.04
CA SER A 248 9.74 -38.77 -41.65
C SER A 248 11.07 -39.24 -41.04
N ASP A 249 11.97 -38.33 -40.72
CA ASP A 249 13.34 -38.60 -40.25
C ASP A 249 13.70 -37.74 -39.02
N PHE A 250 12.73 -37.60 -38.11
CA PHE A 250 12.85 -36.88 -36.84
C PHE A 250 13.17 -35.39 -37.03
N ALA A 251 12.50 -34.74 -37.98
CA ALA A 251 12.70 -33.34 -38.36
C ALA A 251 14.08 -33.01 -38.96
N SER A 252 14.77 -34.00 -39.56
CA SER A 252 16.07 -33.76 -40.20
C SER A 252 15.94 -33.21 -41.62
N THR A 253 14.96 -33.71 -42.39
CA THR A 253 14.63 -33.25 -43.75
C THR A 253 13.13 -33.10 -43.92
N TRP A 254 12.73 -32.27 -44.89
CA TRP A 254 11.35 -31.82 -45.06
C TRP A 254 10.86 -32.01 -46.49
N SER A 255 9.59 -32.38 -46.63
CA SER A 255 8.89 -32.38 -47.91
C SER A 255 8.76 -30.95 -48.47
N LYS A 256 8.53 -30.83 -49.78
CA LYS A 256 8.08 -29.56 -50.33
C LYS A 256 6.73 -29.18 -49.69
N PRO A 257 6.48 -27.88 -49.41
CA PRO A 257 5.20 -27.45 -48.87
C PRO A 257 4.07 -27.79 -49.84
N LEU A 258 3.07 -28.52 -49.35
CA LEU A 258 1.87 -28.92 -50.09
C LEU A 258 0.73 -27.96 -49.72
N PRO A 259 0.05 -27.32 -50.70
CA PRO A 259 -1.15 -26.55 -50.43
C PRO A 259 -2.31 -27.47 -50.03
N ILE A 260 -3.00 -27.11 -48.96
CA ILE A 260 -4.14 -27.87 -48.42
C ILE A 260 -5.43 -27.05 -48.34
N SER A 261 -5.37 -25.79 -48.75
CA SER A 261 -6.54 -24.95 -48.94
C SER A 261 -6.47 -24.19 -50.26
N ASP A 262 -7.62 -23.65 -50.66
CA ASP A 262 -7.69 -22.77 -51.82
C ASP A 262 -6.80 -21.54 -51.61
N ARG A 263 -6.21 -21.04 -52.69
CA ARG A 263 -5.50 -19.76 -52.67
C ARG A 263 -6.50 -18.64 -52.84
N VAL A 264 -6.72 -17.84 -51.80
CA VAL A 264 -7.77 -16.80 -51.80
C VAL A 264 -7.15 -15.42 -51.96
N SER A 265 -7.30 -14.79 -53.13
CA SER A 265 -6.80 -13.43 -53.40
C SER A 265 -7.51 -12.36 -52.57
N GLY A 266 -6.81 -11.27 -52.23
CA GLY A 266 -7.36 -10.15 -51.44
C GLY A 266 -7.66 -10.46 -49.98
N SER A 267 -7.28 -11.63 -49.48
CA SER A 267 -7.72 -12.15 -48.18
C SER A 267 -6.80 -11.82 -47.01
N SER A 268 -5.59 -11.33 -47.26
CA SER A 268 -4.63 -11.08 -46.19
C SER A 268 -5.00 -9.89 -45.30
N GLU A 269 -5.96 -9.05 -45.69
CA GLU A 269 -6.30 -7.80 -45.00
C GLU A 269 -7.74 -7.70 -44.45
N ASP A 270 -8.66 -8.61 -44.81
CA ASP A 270 -10.09 -8.49 -44.46
C ASP A 270 -10.50 -9.33 -43.23
N THR A 271 -11.48 -8.79 -42.49
CA THR A 271 -11.85 -9.00 -41.06
C THR A 271 -11.37 -10.32 -40.43
N THR A 272 -10.32 -10.29 -39.58
CA THR A 272 -9.84 -11.43 -38.76
C THR A 272 -8.91 -12.46 -39.44
N PHE A 273 -8.19 -12.05 -40.50
CA PHE A 273 -6.93 -12.61 -41.09
C PHE A 273 -6.99 -13.73 -42.14
N GLY A 274 -7.96 -13.68 -43.05
CA GLY A 274 -7.97 -14.53 -44.25
C GLY A 274 -7.98 -16.01 -43.88
N GLN A 275 -7.03 -16.78 -44.40
CA GLN A 275 -6.77 -18.11 -43.87
C GLN A 275 -5.61 -18.04 -42.88
N SER A 276 -5.85 -18.33 -41.59
CA SER A 276 -4.86 -18.21 -40.50
C SER A 276 -4.96 -19.37 -39.48
N PHE A 277 -3.98 -19.47 -38.58
CA PHE A 277 -3.94 -20.45 -37.50
C PHE A 277 -4.22 -21.90 -37.92
N PRO A 278 -3.43 -22.46 -38.86
CA PRO A 278 -3.63 -23.84 -39.23
C PRO A 278 -3.05 -24.76 -38.15
N LEU A 279 -3.89 -25.57 -37.51
CA LEU A 279 -3.50 -26.53 -36.48
C LEU A 279 -3.81 -27.94 -36.95
N ALA A 280 -2.88 -28.85 -36.69
CA ALA A 280 -2.98 -30.24 -37.09
C ALA A 280 -3.09 -31.17 -35.87
N THR A 281 -3.75 -32.31 -36.05
CA THR A 281 -3.73 -33.42 -35.08
C THR A 281 -3.74 -34.75 -35.83
N THR A 282 -3.22 -35.81 -35.23
CA THR A 282 -3.19 -37.15 -35.83
C THR A 282 -4.16 -38.09 -35.13
N GLY A 283 -4.77 -39.00 -35.89
CA GLY A 283 -5.66 -40.03 -35.38
C GLY A 283 -4.95 -41.34 -35.06
N PRO A 284 -5.64 -42.29 -34.42
CA PRO A 284 -5.04 -43.51 -33.93
C PRO A 284 -4.47 -44.40 -35.06
N ASN A 285 -5.01 -44.33 -36.28
CA ASN A 285 -4.56 -45.15 -37.40
C ASN A 285 -3.68 -44.38 -38.41
N GLY A 286 -3.20 -43.19 -38.04
CA GLY A 286 -2.35 -42.35 -38.88
C GLY A 286 -3.13 -41.42 -39.80
N GLU A 287 -4.40 -41.19 -39.51
CA GLU A 287 -5.14 -40.07 -40.09
C GLU A 287 -4.49 -38.75 -39.68
N LEU A 288 -4.47 -37.77 -40.57
CA LEU A 288 -4.01 -36.41 -40.28
C LEU A 288 -5.15 -35.45 -40.55
N TYR A 289 -5.55 -34.69 -39.54
CA TYR A 289 -6.60 -33.69 -39.60
C TYR A 289 -5.99 -32.31 -39.47
N VAL A 290 -6.41 -31.37 -40.31
CA VAL A 290 -5.94 -29.98 -40.24
C VAL A 290 -7.14 -29.04 -40.26
N VAL A 291 -7.19 -28.14 -39.28
CA VAL A 291 -8.17 -27.04 -39.19
C VAL A 291 -7.47 -25.71 -39.37
N TRP A 292 -8.21 -24.70 -39.83
CA TRP A 292 -7.72 -23.31 -39.88
C TRP A 292 -8.88 -22.33 -39.74
N ASN A 293 -8.57 -21.12 -39.32
CA ASN A 293 -9.51 -20.02 -39.40
C ASN A 293 -9.69 -19.58 -40.85
N HIS A 294 -10.93 -19.53 -41.35
CA HIS A 294 -11.30 -18.97 -42.64
C HIS A 294 -12.07 -17.65 -42.44
N GLY A 295 -11.34 -16.60 -42.08
CA GLY A 295 -11.85 -15.28 -41.68
C GLY A 295 -12.77 -14.60 -42.69
N ILE A 296 -12.62 -14.83 -44.01
CA ILE A 296 -13.53 -14.22 -45.02
C ILE A 296 -14.98 -14.69 -44.86
N VAL A 297 -15.18 -15.95 -44.47
CA VAL A 297 -16.52 -16.54 -44.34
C VAL A 297 -16.91 -16.74 -42.88
N HIS A 298 -16.09 -16.24 -41.95
CA HIS A 298 -16.23 -16.43 -40.51
C HIS A 298 -16.45 -17.92 -40.17
N GLY A 299 -15.56 -18.78 -40.67
CA GLY A 299 -15.71 -20.23 -40.51
C GLY A 299 -14.42 -20.96 -40.17
N VAL A 300 -14.57 -22.23 -39.79
CA VAL A 300 -13.45 -23.16 -39.53
C VAL A 300 -13.29 -24.05 -40.76
N GLY A 301 -12.16 -23.91 -41.44
CA GLY A 301 -11.77 -24.79 -42.54
C GLY A 301 -11.25 -26.12 -42.02
N PHE A 302 -11.43 -27.19 -42.82
CA PHE A 302 -11.05 -28.55 -42.47
C PHE A 302 -10.62 -29.36 -43.70
N VAL A 303 -9.56 -30.14 -43.54
CA VAL A 303 -9.14 -31.23 -44.44
C VAL A 303 -8.68 -32.43 -43.63
N LYS A 304 -8.67 -33.61 -44.27
CA LYS A 304 -8.05 -34.81 -43.73
C LYS A 304 -7.20 -35.55 -44.75
N SER A 305 -6.26 -36.34 -44.25
CA SER A 305 -5.39 -37.23 -45.02
C SER A 305 -5.33 -38.60 -44.39
N TYR A 306 -5.31 -39.65 -45.22
CA TYR A 306 -5.19 -41.05 -44.81
C TYR A 306 -3.84 -41.67 -45.24
N ASP A 307 -2.96 -40.87 -45.85
CA ASP A 307 -1.69 -41.32 -46.43
C ASP A 307 -0.47 -40.59 -45.82
N GLY A 308 -0.62 -40.14 -44.57
CA GLY A 308 0.41 -39.46 -43.81
C GLY A 308 0.75 -38.09 -44.40
N GLY A 309 -0.26 -37.36 -44.89
CA GLY A 309 -0.11 -36.03 -45.46
C GLY A 309 0.52 -35.99 -46.86
N ALA A 310 0.42 -37.06 -47.65
CA ALA A 310 0.83 -37.03 -49.06
C ALA A 310 -0.27 -36.45 -49.97
N THR A 311 -1.53 -36.75 -49.67
CA THR A 311 -2.72 -36.16 -50.30
C THR A 311 -3.76 -35.80 -49.24
N PHE A 312 -4.66 -34.86 -49.57
CA PHE A 312 -5.72 -34.39 -48.69
C PHE A 312 -7.06 -34.42 -49.43
N THR A 313 -8.15 -34.52 -48.67
CA THR A 313 -9.51 -34.26 -49.18
C THR A 313 -9.66 -32.82 -49.67
N ASP A 314 -10.70 -32.56 -50.46
CA ASP A 314 -11.08 -31.18 -50.80
C ASP A 314 -11.38 -30.37 -49.51
N PRO A 315 -10.94 -29.11 -49.41
CA PRO A 315 -11.18 -28.26 -48.25
C PRO A 315 -12.67 -27.94 -48.09
N ARG A 316 -13.16 -27.93 -46.85
CA ARG A 316 -14.54 -27.52 -46.53
C ARG A 316 -14.64 -26.75 -45.22
N ILE A 317 -15.75 -26.05 -45.02
CA ILE A 317 -16.09 -25.37 -43.76
C ILE A 317 -16.90 -26.32 -42.87
N ILE A 318 -16.47 -26.51 -41.61
CA ILE A 318 -17.14 -27.39 -40.64
C ILE A 318 -17.99 -26.64 -39.61
N HIS A 319 -17.65 -25.37 -39.33
CA HIS A 319 -18.45 -24.48 -38.50
C HIS A 319 -18.38 -23.05 -39.05
N ASN A 320 -19.46 -22.28 -38.86
CA ASN A 320 -19.44 -20.82 -39.00
C ASN A 320 -19.60 -20.20 -37.60
N TYR A 321 -19.06 -19.01 -37.41
CA TYR A 321 -19.05 -18.28 -36.15
C TYR A 321 -19.41 -16.81 -36.36
N ASN A 322 -19.81 -16.11 -35.29
CA ASN A 322 -20.00 -14.65 -35.35
C ASN A 322 -18.67 -13.91 -35.16
N ILE A 323 -18.59 -12.70 -35.71
CA ILE A 323 -17.45 -11.78 -35.57
C ILE A 323 -16.95 -11.73 -34.12
N PHE A 324 -15.66 -12.01 -33.93
CA PHE A 324 -14.97 -11.93 -32.65
C PHE A 324 -14.73 -10.48 -32.22
N GLY A 325 -15.13 -10.12 -31.00
CA GLY A 325 -14.88 -8.81 -30.39
C GLY A 325 -15.37 -7.63 -31.22
N GLU A 326 -14.72 -6.48 -31.08
CA GLU A 326 -15.07 -5.26 -31.81
C GLU A 326 -14.10 -5.00 -32.97
N THR A 327 -14.64 -4.70 -34.16
CA THR A 327 -13.83 -4.20 -35.28
C THR A 327 -13.49 -2.73 -35.09
N LYS A 328 -12.21 -2.40 -34.92
CA LYS A 328 -11.71 -1.03 -34.73
C LYS A 328 -10.59 -0.69 -35.70
N PHE A 329 -10.57 0.56 -36.18
CA PHE A 329 -9.45 1.07 -36.95
C PHE A 329 -8.31 1.50 -36.02
N ILE A 330 -7.14 0.90 -36.19
CA ILE A 330 -5.92 1.20 -35.44
C ILE A 330 -4.92 1.87 -36.38
N ALA A 331 -4.45 3.07 -36.03
CA ALA A 331 -3.50 3.81 -36.85
C ALA A 331 -2.23 2.97 -37.08
N GLY A 332 -1.84 2.80 -38.36
CA GLY A 332 -0.68 2.00 -38.74
C GLY A 332 -0.92 0.48 -38.81
N GLN A 333 -2.08 -0.03 -38.35
CA GLN A 333 -2.45 -1.44 -38.49
C GLN A 333 -3.71 -1.65 -39.35
N GLY A 334 -4.59 -0.66 -39.49
CA GLY A 334 -5.85 -0.80 -40.24
C GLY A 334 -6.99 -1.34 -39.35
N TYR A 335 -8.01 -1.95 -39.95
CA TYR A 335 -9.12 -2.54 -39.21
C TYR A 335 -8.69 -3.85 -38.55
N ARG A 336 -8.91 -3.95 -37.23
CA ARG A 336 -8.56 -5.12 -36.41
C ARG A 336 -9.72 -5.49 -35.51
N HIS A 337 -9.83 -6.77 -35.21
CA HIS A 337 -10.68 -7.24 -34.14
C HIS A 337 -9.97 -6.97 -32.82
N THR A 338 -10.72 -6.44 -31.86
CA THR A 338 -10.17 -5.96 -30.61
C THR A 338 -11.00 -6.35 -29.42
N VAL A 339 -10.31 -6.60 -28.33
CA VAL A 339 -10.81 -6.72 -26.97
C VAL A 339 -10.21 -5.60 -26.13
N LYS A 340 -10.70 -5.40 -24.91
CA LYS A 340 -10.11 -4.44 -23.93
C LYS A 340 -10.00 -3.01 -24.48
N GLY A 341 -10.96 -2.65 -25.32
CA GLY A 341 -11.05 -1.36 -25.99
C GLY A 341 -10.07 -1.13 -27.16
N ARG A 342 -8.96 -1.86 -27.26
CA ARG A 342 -7.92 -1.66 -28.30
C ARG A 342 -6.95 -2.82 -28.57
N VAL A 343 -6.91 -3.85 -27.72
CA VAL A 343 -5.94 -4.94 -27.83
C VAL A 343 -6.41 -5.87 -28.95
N ARG A 344 -5.56 -6.06 -29.95
CA ARG A 344 -5.80 -6.97 -31.07
C ARG A 344 -5.97 -8.40 -30.56
N ALA A 345 -6.97 -9.09 -31.07
CA ALA A 345 -7.13 -10.54 -30.93
C ALA A 345 -7.97 -11.05 -32.12
N GLU A 346 -7.88 -12.36 -32.39
CA GLU A 346 -8.55 -12.97 -33.54
C GLU A 346 -9.19 -14.31 -33.15
N ALA A 347 -10.20 -14.73 -33.92
CA ALA A 347 -10.78 -16.05 -33.80
C ALA A 347 -9.83 -17.08 -34.44
N TYR A 348 -9.56 -18.18 -33.72
CA TYR A 348 -8.82 -19.31 -34.28
C TYR A 348 -9.32 -20.65 -33.73
N PRO A 349 -9.32 -21.72 -34.53
CA PRO A 349 -9.67 -23.06 -34.06
C PRO A 349 -8.48 -23.78 -33.43
N VAL A 350 -8.72 -24.64 -32.44
CA VAL A 350 -7.77 -25.65 -31.96
C VAL A 350 -8.44 -27.02 -32.04
N VAL A 351 -7.75 -27.99 -32.65
CA VAL A 351 -8.24 -29.38 -32.77
C VAL A 351 -7.30 -30.34 -32.08
N VAL A 352 -7.86 -31.31 -31.35
CA VAL A 352 -7.12 -32.47 -30.81
C VAL A 352 -7.89 -33.75 -31.11
N CYS A 353 -7.17 -34.85 -31.30
CA CYS A 353 -7.75 -36.18 -31.47
C CYS A 353 -7.46 -37.06 -30.25
N ASP A 354 -8.43 -37.85 -29.83
CA ASP A 354 -8.24 -38.86 -28.80
C ASP A 354 -7.44 -40.05 -29.35
N ASN A 355 -6.14 -40.06 -29.06
CA ASN A 355 -5.24 -41.17 -29.41
C ASN A 355 -5.10 -42.21 -28.29
N THR A 356 -5.93 -42.14 -27.25
CA THR A 356 -5.91 -43.15 -26.19
C THR A 356 -6.50 -44.47 -26.68
N GLU A 357 -6.33 -45.53 -25.88
CA GLU A 357 -6.99 -46.82 -26.13
C GLU A 357 -8.40 -46.91 -25.53
N GLY A 358 -8.95 -45.78 -25.06
CA GLY A 358 -10.28 -45.71 -24.44
C GLY A 358 -11.42 -45.75 -25.45
N GLU A 359 -12.67 -45.71 -24.94
CA GLU A 359 -13.90 -45.78 -25.74
C GLU A 359 -14.06 -44.59 -26.71
N ARG A 360 -13.36 -43.50 -26.46
CA ARG A 360 -13.41 -42.26 -27.25
C ARG A 360 -12.30 -42.20 -28.31
N SER A 361 -11.48 -43.24 -28.46
CA SER A 361 -10.38 -43.28 -29.43
C SER A 361 -10.83 -42.88 -30.83
N GLY A 362 -10.13 -41.94 -31.46
CA GLY A 362 -10.46 -41.38 -32.76
C GLY A 362 -11.45 -40.21 -32.75
N ASN A 363 -12.06 -39.88 -31.61
CA ASN A 363 -12.90 -38.67 -31.51
C ASN A 363 -12.05 -37.42 -31.76
N LEU A 364 -12.64 -36.46 -32.47
CA LEU A 364 -12.07 -35.13 -32.68
C LEU A 364 -12.77 -34.13 -31.78
N TYR A 365 -11.97 -33.27 -31.17
CA TYR A 365 -12.43 -32.20 -30.30
C TYR A 365 -11.93 -30.88 -30.86
N LEU A 366 -12.83 -29.90 -30.99
CA LEU A 366 -12.58 -28.60 -31.58
C LEU A 366 -13.02 -27.49 -30.61
N CYS A 367 -12.18 -26.47 -30.44
CA CYS A 367 -12.59 -25.24 -29.75
C CYS A 367 -12.18 -23.97 -30.50
N TRP A 368 -12.94 -22.88 -30.33
CA TRP A 368 -12.65 -21.56 -30.91
C TRP A 368 -13.28 -20.44 -30.06
N ALA A 369 -12.75 -19.22 -30.16
CA ALA A 369 -13.39 -18.02 -29.61
C ALA A 369 -14.17 -17.24 -30.68
N ALA A 370 -15.37 -16.74 -30.34
CA ALA A 370 -16.22 -15.95 -31.23
C ALA A 370 -17.21 -15.08 -30.44
N ASP A 371 -17.94 -14.18 -31.10
CA ASP A 371 -18.90 -13.20 -30.53
C ASP A 371 -18.29 -11.92 -29.94
N ASN A 372 -19.17 -10.99 -29.52
CA ASN A 372 -18.85 -9.76 -28.80
C ASN A 372 -19.86 -9.53 -27.64
N PRO A 373 -19.46 -9.70 -26.36
CA PRO A 373 -18.14 -10.15 -25.92
C PRO A 373 -17.84 -11.59 -26.37
N PRO A 374 -16.56 -11.95 -26.62
CA PRO A 374 -16.21 -13.27 -27.12
C PRO A 374 -16.37 -14.37 -26.07
N ASN A 375 -16.82 -15.54 -26.52
CA ASN A 375 -17.01 -16.78 -25.76
C ASN A 375 -16.15 -17.91 -26.32
N ILE A 376 -15.78 -18.89 -25.47
CA ILE A 376 -15.08 -20.10 -25.90
C ILE A 376 -16.07 -21.20 -26.21
N TYR A 377 -16.15 -21.57 -27.49
CA TYR A 377 -16.99 -22.64 -27.99
C TYR A 377 -16.23 -23.95 -28.08
N PHE A 378 -16.95 -25.05 -27.88
CA PHE A 378 -16.50 -26.43 -28.04
C PHE A 378 -17.46 -27.23 -28.91
N SER A 379 -16.91 -28.11 -29.74
CA SER A 379 -17.65 -29.07 -30.55
C SER A 379 -16.84 -30.36 -30.70
N LYS A 380 -17.51 -31.50 -30.84
CA LYS A 380 -16.87 -32.79 -31.07
C LYS A 380 -17.43 -33.52 -32.27
N SER A 381 -16.61 -34.39 -32.84
CA SER A 381 -16.92 -35.30 -33.94
C SER A 381 -16.54 -36.71 -33.53
N THR A 382 -17.42 -37.67 -33.80
CA THR A 382 -17.18 -39.11 -33.56
C THR A 382 -17.07 -39.93 -34.86
N ASP A 383 -16.99 -39.26 -36.01
CA ASP A 383 -17.01 -39.85 -37.35
C ASP A 383 -15.93 -39.23 -38.26
N GLU A 384 -14.71 -39.05 -37.73
CA GLU A 384 -13.54 -38.57 -38.49
C GLU A 384 -13.76 -37.19 -39.15
N GLY A 385 -14.52 -36.33 -38.48
CA GLY A 385 -14.81 -34.96 -38.84
C GLY A 385 -15.98 -34.80 -39.81
N GLU A 386 -16.67 -35.88 -40.21
CA GLU A 386 -17.81 -35.81 -41.13
C GLU A 386 -18.93 -34.94 -40.57
N THR A 387 -19.34 -35.19 -39.32
CA THR A 387 -20.36 -34.43 -38.61
C THR A 387 -19.85 -33.93 -37.25
N TRP A 388 -20.40 -32.79 -36.82
CA TRP A 388 -20.00 -32.12 -35.58
C TRP A 388 -21.23 -31.83 -34.72
N THR A 389 -21.06 -31.89 -33.40
CA THR A 389 -22.10 -31.51 -32.44
C THR A 389 -22.46 -30.02 -32.56
N ALA A 390 -23.63 -29.64 -32.04
CA ALA A 390 -23.92 -28.23 -31.83
C ALA A 390 -22.88 -27.62 -30.86
N PRO A 391 -22.35 -26.41 -31.13
CA PRO A 391 -21.34 -25.81 -30.27
C PRO A 391 -21.89 -25.51 -28.85
N VAL A 392 -21.07 -25.73 -27.83
CA VAL A 392 -21.38 -25.40 -26.43
C VAL A 392 -20.33 -24.46 -25.84
N ILE A 393 -20.72 -23.62 -24.89
CA ILE A 393 -19.79 -22.75 -24.14
C ILE A 393 -19.19 -23.56 -22.99
N VAL A 394 -17.87 -23.45 -22.77
CA VAL A 394 -17.13 -24.27 -21.79
C VAL A 394 -16.92 -23.60 -20.43
N HIS A 395 -17.47 -22.40 -20.24
CA HIS A 395 -17.23 -21.55 -19.09
C HIS A 395 -18.54 -21.11 -18.41
N GLU A 396 -18.47 -20.72 -17.12
CA GLU A 396 -19.66 -20.44 -16.30
C GLU A 396 -20.34 -19.10 -16.64
N LYS A 397 -19.57 -18.09 -17.06
CA LYS A 397 -20.04 -16.71 -17.25
C LYS A 397 -19.64 -16.14 -18.61
N ASN A 398 -20.57 -15.47 -19.27
CA ASN A 398 -20.46 -14.96 -20.64
C ASN A 398 -20.80 -13.47 -20.78
N ASP A 399 -20.69 -12.70 -19.70
CA ASP A 399 -20.95 -11.25 -19.65
C ASP A 399 -19.75 -10.39 -20.07
N ASN A 400 -18.55 -10.97 -20.13
CA ASN A 400 -17.27 -10.32 -20.40
C ASN A 400 -16.44 -11.13 -21.42
N ASP A 401 -15.28 -10.64 -21.85
CA ASP A 401 -14.47 -11.31 -22.88
C ASP A 401 -13.79 -12.59 -22.35
N GLN A 402 -13.92 -13.69 -23.10
CA GLN A 402 -13.07 -14.89 -23.05
C GLN A 402 -12.40 -15.14 -24.40
N PHE A 403 -11.07 -15.24 -24.42
CA PHE A 403 -10.29 -15.30 -25.66
C PHE A 403 -8.91 -15.95 -25.47
N TRP A 404 -8.19 -16.12 -26.59
CA TRP A 404 -6.87 -16.78 -26.66
C TRP A 404 -6.84 -18.15 -26.01
N GLN A 405 -7.83 -18.97 -26.38
CA GLN A 405 -7.96 -20.31 -25.87
C GLN A 405 -6.92 -21.27 -26.46
N TRP A 406 -6.51 -22.28 -25.69
CA TRP A 406 -5.75 -23.41 -26.20
C TRP A 406 -6.21 -24.71 -25.54
N MET A 407 -6.51 -25.73 -26.35
CA MET A 407 -6.97 -27.04 -25.90
C MET A 407 -5.86 -28.07 -25.93
N SER A 408 -5.84 -28.93 -24.91
CA SER A 408 -5.00 -30.12 -24.87
C SER A 408 -5.82 -31.30 -24.34
N LEU A 409 -5.36 -32.50 -24.68
CA LEU A 409 -5.92 -33.77 -24.24
C LEU A 409 -4.85 -34.50 -23.43
N ASP A 410 -5.24 -35.09 -22.30
CA ASP A 410 -4.34 -35.96 -21.53
C ASP A 410 -4.19 -37.31 -22.27
N PRO A 411 -2.99 -37.64 -22.79
CA PRO A 411 -2.78 -38.86 -23.55
C PRO A 411 -2.91 -40.14 -22.70
N LYS A 412 -3.07 -40.04 -21.37
CA LYS A 412 -3.32 -41.18 -20.49
C LYS A 412 -4.80 -41.51 -20.31
N THR A 413 -5.67 -40.51 -20.38
CA THR A 413 -7.06 -40.63 -19.94
C THR A 413 -8.08 -40.17 -20.99
N GLY A 414 -7.65 -39.38 -21.98
CA GLY A 414 -8.54 -38.76 -22.96
C GLY A 414 -9.33 -37.59 -22.40
N GLU A 415 -9.00 -37.13 -21.20
CA GLU A 415 -9.61 -35.95 -20.58
C GLU A 415 -9.14 -34.67 -21.27
N LEU A 416 -9.95 -33.63 -21.20
CA LEU A 416 -9.75 -32.38 -21.94
C LEU A 416 -9.52 -31.21 -20.99
N ALA A 417 -8.63 -30.31 -21.41
CA ALA A 417 -8.39 -29.04 -20.75
C ALA A 417 -8.31 -27.91 -21.78
N ILE A 418 -9.03 -26.82 -21.53
CA ILE A 418 -9.01 -25.61 -22.36
C ILE A 418 -8.60 -24.44 -21.46
N MET A 419 -7.43 -23.88 -21.70
CA MET A 419 -7.06 -22.59 -21.09
C MET A 419 -7.65 -21.44 -21.91
N TYR A 420 -7.92 -20.30 -21.28
CA TYR A 420 -8.23 -19.02 -21.93
C TYR A 420 -7.97 -17.84 -20.99
N LEU A 421 -7.91 -16.64 -21.56
CA LEU A 421 -7.91 -15.39 -20.80
C LEU A 421 -9.35 -14.91 -20.60
N ASP A 422 -9.67 -14.48 -19.39
CA ASP A 422 -11.01 -14.16 -18.94
C ASP A 422 -11.04 -12.84 -18.16
N SER A 423 -12.13 -12.09 -18.30
CA SER A 423 -12.35 -10.79 -17.65
C SER A 423 -13.67 -10.70 -16.87
N ARG A 424 -14.31 -11.84 -16.59
CA ARG A 424 -15.59 -11.96 -15.85
C ARG A 424 -15.59 -11.37 -14.44
N ASN A 425 -14.41 -11.13 -13.86
CA ASN A 425 -14.26 -10.56 -12.53
C ASN A 425 -14.00 -9.05 -12.56
N ASP A 426 -13.91 -8.46 -13.76
CA ASP A 426 -13.76 -7.03 -13.94
C ASP A 426 -15.03 -6.42 -14.55
N PRO A 427 -15.81 -5.64 -13.76
CA PRO A 427 -16.99 -4.95 -14.25
C PRO A 427 -16.76 -4.06 -15.48
N GLU A 428 -15.53 -3.58 -15.68
CA GLU A 428 -15.17 -2.71 -16.81
C GLU A 428 -14.68 -3.50 -18.05
N ASN A 429 -14.59 -4.83 -17.96
CA ASN A 429 -14.14 -5.72 -19.04
C ASN A 429 -12.72 -5.42 -19.57
N ILE A 430 -11.80 -5.01 -18.68
CA ILE A 430 -10.44 -4.58 -18.97
C ILE A 430 -9.39 -5.55 -18.44
N MET A 431 -9.42 -5.83 -17.13
CA MET A 431 -8.45 -6.66 -16.45
C MET A 431 -8.72 -8.13 -16.77
N ILE A 432 -7.65 -8.89 -16.99
CA ILE A 432 -7.73 -10.29 -17.37
C ILE A 432 -7.07 -11.22 -16.35
N GLU A 433 -7.54 -12.44 -16.33
CA GLU A 433 -7.04 -13.56 -15.53
C GLU A 433 -6.97 -14.81 -16.41
N CYS A 434 -6.05 -15.72 -16.10
CA CYS A 434 -5.98 -17.01 -16.78
C CYS A 434 -6.98 -17.98 -16.13
N TYR A 435 -7.79 -18.66 -16.94
CA TYR A 435 -8.74 -19.69 -16.53
C TYR A 435 -8.47 -20.99 -17.28
N VAL A 436 -8.84 -22.11 -16.67
CA VAL A 436 -8.85 -23.43 -17.30
C VAL A 436 -10.22 -24.06 -17.11
N SER A 437 -10.81 -24.56 -18.20
CA SER A 437 -11.98 -25.44 -18.19
C SER A 437 -11.55 -26.87 -18.42
N TYR A 438 -12.02 -27.76 -17.55
CA TYR A 438 -11.67 -29.17 -17.53
C TYR A 438 -12.91 -30.03 -17.77
N SER A 439 -12.75 -31.09 -18.55
CA SER A 439 -13.77 -32.10 -18.81
C SER A 439 -13.17 -33.50 -18.71
N SER A 440 -13.74 -34.33 -17.83
CA SER A 440 -13.37 -35.74 -17.72
C SER A 440 -14.18 -36.65 -18.64
N ASP A 441 -15.29 -36.16 -19.20
CA ASP A 441 -16.27 -36.95 -19.96
C ASP A 441 -16.23 -36.71 -21.48
N GLY A 442 -15.22 -36.01 -21.99
CA GLY A 442 -15.02 -35.83 -23.44
C GLY A 442 -15.85 -34.67 -23.96
N GLY A 443 -15.96 -33.63 -23.13
CA GLY A 443 -16.57 -32.35 -23.43
C GLY A 443 -18.09 -32.30 -23.27
N ASP A 444 -18.71 -33.28 -22.61
CA ASP A 444 -20.15 -33.25 -22.31
C ASP A 444 -20.45 -32.34 -21.11
N THR A 445 -19.57 -32.33 -20.12
CA THR A 445 -19.62 -31.38 -19.00
C THR A 445 -18.28 -30.71 -18.78
N TRP A 446 -18.33 -29.46 -18.29
CA TRP A 446 -17.18 -28.60 -18.08
C TRP A 446 -17.23 -27.97 -16.70
N ILE A 447 -16.07 -27.88 -16.05
CA ILE A 447 -15.88 -27.12 -14.82
C ILE A 447 -14.68 -26.22 -15.01
N ASP A 448 -14.85 -24.91 -14.80
CA ASP A 448 -13.79 -23.94 -14.93
C ASP A 448 -13.22 -23.49 -13.57
N ARG A 449 -11.94 -23.11 -13.59
CA ARG A 449 -11.23 -22.56 -12.43
C ARG A 449 -10.32 -21.43 -12.87
N ARG A 450 -10.31 -20.37 -12.07
CA ARG A 450 -9.27 -19.33 -12.13
C ARG A 450 -7.93 -19.97 -11.79
N VAL A 451 -6.94 -19.73 -12.65
CA VAL A 451 -5.58 -20.26 -12.52
C VAL A 451 -4.59 -19.17 -12.12
N SER A 452 -4.68 -17.98 -12.71
CA SER A 452 -3.73 -16.92 -12.37
C SER A 452 -3.92 -16.43 -10.93
N ASP A 453 -2.80 -16.15 -10.27
CA ASP A 453 -2.78 -15.58 -8.92
C ASP A 453 -2.98 -14.06 -8.92
N ILE A 454 -2.63 -13.39 -10.02
CA ILE A 454 -2.68 -11.94 -10.19
C ILE A 454 -3.50 -11.59 -11.45
N VAL A 455 -4.15 -10.42 -11.41
CA VAL A 455 -4.82 -9.79 -12.56
C VAL A 455 -3.82 -9.08 -13.46
N SER A 456 -4.00 -9.15 -14.78
CA SER A 456 -3.10 -8.57 -15.78
C SER A 456 -3.84 -7.56 -16.67
N ASP A 457 -3.17 -6.51 -17.13
CA ASP A 457 -3.70 -5.53 -18.09
C ASP A 457 -2.94 -5.63 -19.41
N LEU A 458 -3.53 -6.29 -20.41
CA LEU A 458 -2.90 -6.42 -21.73
C LEU A 458 -2.62 -5.08 -22.41
N ARG A 459 -3.29 -3.98 -22.05
CA ARG A 459 -3.07 -2.65 -22.63
C ARG A 459 -1.73 -2.03 -22.17
N LEU A 460 -1.01 -2.68 -21.26
CA LEU A 460 0.34 -2.30 -20.89
C LEU A 460 1.42 -2.92 -21.79
N ASN A 461 1.04 -3.63 -22.86
CA ASN A 461 2.01 -4.09 -23.87
C ASN A 461 2.72 -2.90 -24.54
N PRO A 462 4.03 -2.98 -24.86
CA PRO A 462 4.77 -1.87 -25.45
C PRO A 462 4.54 -1.70 -26.96
N PHE A 463 3.69 -2.51 -27.60
CA PHE A 463 3.69 -2.67 -29.05
C PHE A 463 2.55 -1.94 -29.75
N GLY A 464 2.86 -1.31 -30.89
CA GLY A 464 1.84 -0.77 -31.81
C GLY A 464 0.82 0.15 -31.14
N SER A 465 1.27 1.09 -30.29
CA SER A 465 0.41 1.95 -29.46
C SER A 465 -0.46 1.17 -28.48
N ASN A 466 0.14 0.17 -27.83
CA ASN A 466 -0.50 -0.73 -26.87
C ASN A 466 -1.60 -1.63 -27.47
N ALA A 467 -1.54 -1.88 -28.78
CA ALA A 467 -2.57 -2.66 -29.47
C ALA A 467 -2.19 -4.13 -29.68
N PHE A 468 -0.96 -4.55 -29.41
CA PHE A 468 -0.52 -5.91 -29.73
C PHE A 468 0.16 -6.58 -28.53
N ALA A 469 -0.56 -7.48 -27.86
CA ALA A 469 -0.02 -8.22 -26.72
C ALA A 469 0.35 -9.69 -27.06
N GLY A 470 0.38 -10.02 -28.36
CA GLY A 470 0.45 -11.38 -28.91
C GLY A 470 -0.85 -11.77 -29.62
N ASP A 471 -0.91 -12.97 -30.18
CA ASP A 471 -2.13 -13.53 -30.81
C ASP A 471 -2.62 -14.86 -30.20
N TYR A 472 -1.81 -15.58 -29.41
CA TYR A 472 -2.19 -16.86 -28.80
C TYR A 472 -1.50 -17.14 -27.46
N SER A 473 -1.99 -18.18 -26.79
CA SER A 473 -1.44 -18.76 -25.55
C SER A 473 -1.25 -20.27 -25.74
N GLY A 474 -0.66 -20.96 -24.77
CA GLY A 474 -0.35 -22.39 -24.86
C GLY A 474 -1.01 -23.21 -23.76
N ASN A 475 -1.21 -24.51 -23.99
CA ASN A 475 -1.66 -25.45 -22.97
C ASN A 475 -1.09 -26.85 -23.21
N ALA A 476 -0.57 -27.48 -22.17
CA ALA A 476 -0.22 -28.91 -22.19
C ALA A 476 -0.98 -29.67 -21.09
N PHE A 477 -1.27 -30.94 -21.31
CA PHE A 477 -1.96 -31.78 -20.34
C PHE A 477 -1.37 -33.18 -20.38
N PHE A 478 -0.89 -33.66 -19.24
CA PHE A 478 -0.32 -34.98 -19.12
C PHE A 478 -0.57 -35.55 -17.73
N ASP A 479 -1.15 -36.75 -17.68
CA ASP A 479 -1.36 -37.53 -16.46
C ASP A 479 -2.00 -36.71 -15.32
N GLY A 480 -3.16 -36.11 -15.59
CA GLY A 480 -3.89 -35.35 -14.59
C GLY A 480 -3.33 -33.95 -14.27
N ILE A 481 -2.20 -33.53 -14.86
CA ILE A 481 -1.60 -32.20 -14.63
C ILE A 481 -1.67 -31.34 -15.91
N ILE A 482 -2.35 -30.20 -15.79
CA ILE A 482 -2.51 -29.21 -16.85
C ILE A 482 -1.48 -28.10 -16.62
N TYR A 483 -0.84 -27.68 -17.71
CA TYR A 483 0.15 -26.61 -17.77
C TYR A 483 -0.34 -25.54 -18.75
N PRO A 484 -1.22 -24.62 -18.34
CA PRO A 484 -1.53 -23.45 -19.15
C PRO A 484 -0.29 -22.57 -19.22
N SER A 485 -0.11 -21.86 -20.32
CA SER A 485 0.97 -20.91 -20.54
C SER A 485 0.37 -19.64 -21.12
N TRP A 486 0.59 -18.52 -20.45
CA TRP A 486 0.05 -17.22 -20.87
C TRP A 486 1.06 -16.11 -20.66
N VAL A 487 0.85 -15.00 -21.36
CA VAL A 487 1.64 -13.78 -21.22
C VAL A 487 0.99 -12.90 -20.16
N ASP A 488 1.80 -12.41 -19.23
CA ASP A 488 1.36 -11.60 -18.11
C ASP A 488 2.07 -10.24 -18.11
N MET A 489 1.29 -9.17 -17.90
CA MET A 489 1.74 -7.78 -17.91
C MET A 489 1.87 -7.22 -16.50
N ARG A 490 1.90 -8.06 -15.45
CA ARG A 490 2.04 -7.62 -14.05
C ARG A 490 3.30 -6.77 -13.81
N ASN A 491 4.41 -7.10 -14.49
CA ASN A 491 5.64 -6.31 -14.40
C ASN A 491 5.60 -5.06 -15.29
N ALA A 492 4.74 -5.02 -16.30
CA ALA A 492 4.59 -3.88 -17.20
C ALA A 492 4.13 -2.60 -16.49
N VAL A 493 3.54 -2.74 -15.29
CA VAL A 493 3.19 -1.63 -14.39
C VAL A 493 4.43 -0.84 -13.95
N THR A 494 5.54 -1.52 -13.66
CA THR A 494 6.81 -0.92 -13.25
C THR A 494 7.70 -0.62 -14.47
N ASN A 495 7.75 -1.55 -15.42
CA ASN A 495 8.55 -1.45 -16.64
C ASN A 495 7.76 -1.92 -17.85
N ILE A 496 7.26 -0.99 -18.68
CA ILE A 496 6.37 -1.30 -19.83
C ILE A 496 6.94 -2.30 -20.84
N THR A 497 8.26 -2.53 -20.83
CA THR A 497 8.95 -3.50 -21.68
C THR A 497 9.28 -4.80 -20.95
N ASP A 498 8.57 -5.10 -19.86
CA ASP A 498 8.73 -6.27 -18.99
C ASP A 498 7.39 -7.03 -18.97
N SER A 499 7.29 -8.02 -19.85
CA SER A 499 6.13 -8.89 -19.97
C SER A 499 6.61 -10.31 -20.07
N ASP A 500 6.10 -11.16 -19.19
CA ASP A 500 6.67 -12.48 -18.93
C ASP A 500 5.70 -13.59 -19.33
N VAL A 501 6.24 -14.80 -19.51
CA VAL A 501 5.44 -16.00 -19.72
C VAL A 501 5.26 -16.73 -18.41
N PHE A 502 4.02 -16.84 -17.95
CA PHE A 502 3.67 -17.61 -16.77
C PHE A 502 3.07 -18.96 -17.16
N THR A 503 3.27 -19.93 -16.27
CA THR A 503 2.55 -21.19 -16.25
C THR A 503 2.01 -21.47 -14.86
N ALA A 504 1.13 -22.46 -14.74
CA ALA A 504 0.70 -22.97 -13.46
C ALA A 504 0.69 -24.50 -13.47
N ILE A 505 0.91 -25.09 -12.29
CA ILE A 505 0.83 -26.54 -12.11
C ILE A 505 -0.60 -26.87 -11.65
N VAL A 506 -1.48 -27.14 -12.62
CA VAL A 506 -2.91 -27.36 -12.38
C VAL A 506 -3.18 -28.86 -12.29
N ASN A 507 -3.09 -29.40 -11.08
CA ASN A 507 -3.34 -30.81 -10.82
C ASN A 507 -4.85 -31.06 -10.61
N THR A 508 -5.47 -31.76 -11.56
CA THR A 508 -6.91 -32.07 -11.58
C THR A 508 -7.34 -33.00 -10.46
N ARG A 509 -6.41 -33.80 -9.93
CA ARG A 509 -6.64 -34.80 -8.88
C ARG A 509 -6.34 -34.29 -7.48
N ALA A 510 -5.67 -33.13 -7.36
CA ALA A 510 -5.32 -32.54 -6.09
C ALA A 510 -6.57 -32.22 -5.25
N PRO A 511 -6.54 -32.49 -3.93
CA PRO A 511 -7.60 -32.03 -3.03
C PRO A 511 -7.64 -30.50 -3.00
N GLU A 512 -8.82 -29.91 -2.78
CA GLU A 512 -8.89 -28.49 -2.40
C GLU A 512 -8.14 -28.25 -1.09
N GLY A 513 -7.62 -27.04 -0.89
CA GLY A 513 -7.02 -26.66 0.38
C GLY A 513 -8.08 -26.51 1.49
N PRO A 514 -7.72 -26.72 2.77
CA PRO A 514 -8.58 -26.34 3.89
C PRO A 514 -8.97 -24.87 3.81
N LYS A 515 -10.16 -24.51 4.31
CA LYS A 515 -10.70 -23.14 4.26
C LYS A 515 -10.87 -22.58 5.67
N GLU A 516 -11.02 -21.26 5.80
CA GLU A 516 -11.28 -20.60 7.09
C GLU A 516 -10.27 -20.93 8.20
N PHE A 517 -8.98 -21.09 7.84
CA PHE A 517 -7.94 -21.43 8.81
C PHE A 517 -7.72 -20.28 9.80
N LYS A 518 -8.05 -20.54 11.06
CA LYS A 518 -8.08 -19.57 12.16
C LYS A 518 -7.48 -20.19 13.41
N TYR A 519 -7.16 -19.35 14.39
CA TYR A 519 -6.79 -19.81 15.72
C TYR A 519 -7.57 -19.08 16.80
N LYS A 520 -7.67 -19.71 17.96
CA LYS A 520 -8.15 -19.15 19.22
C LYS A 520 -7.13 -19.46 20.30
N PHE A 521 -7.10 -18.63 21.34
CA PHE A 521 -6.32 -18.90 22.53
C PHE A 521 -7.10 -18.44 23.76
N THR A 522 -6.72 -18.96 24.92
CA THR A 522 -7.24 -18.53 26.21
C THR A 522 -6.12 -17.78 26.92
N PRO A 523 -6.29 -16.51 27.36
CA PRO A 523 -5.24 -15.78 28.08
C PRO A 523 -4.71 -16.52 29.32
N ALA A 524 -5.58 -17.31 29.96
CA ALA A 524 -5.22 -18.18 31.10
C ALA A 524 -4.35 -19.38 30.74
N GLU A 525 -4.19 -19.71 29.47
CA GLU A 525 -3.36 -20.81 28.99
C GLU A 525 -2.42 -20.31 27.88
N PRO A 526 -1.47 -19.41 28.19
CA PRO A 526 -0.66 -18.71 27.20
C PRO A 526 0.39 -19.61 26.52
N THR A 527 0.36 -20.92 26.77
CA THR A 527 1.21 -21.95 26.14
C THR A 527 0.45 -22.85 25.18
N LYS A 528 -0.81 -22.49 24.86
CA LYS A 528 -1.71 -23.26 24.01
C LYS A 528 -2.44 -22.38 23.00
N VAL A 529 -2.72 -22.96 21.84
CA VAL A 529 -3.67 -22.42 20.86
C VAL A 529 -4.56 -23.54 20.34
N GLU A 530 -5.79 -23.20 19.97
CA GLU A 530 -6.70 -24.06 19.24
C GLU A 530 -6.78 -23.56 17.80
N LEU A 531 -6.35 -24.38 16.86
CA LEU A 531 -6.43 -24.14 15.44
C LEU A 531 -7.73 -24.74 14.90
N THR A 532 -8.43 -24.00 14.04
CA THR A 532 -9.69 -24.43 13.43
C THR A 532 -9.69 -24.14 11.93
N TRP A 533 -10.30 -25.02 11.14
CA TRP A 533 -10.47 -24.86 9.69
C TRP A 533 -11.68 -25.66 9.22
N VAL A 534 -12.08 -25.46 7.96
CA VAL A 534 -13.07 -26.27 7.26
C VAL A 534 -12.34 -27.27 6.37
N ALA A 535 -12.62 -28.56 6.56
CA ALA A 535 -11.95 -29.63 5.83
C ALA A 535 -12.43 -29.70 4.36
N PRO A 536 -11.55 -30.02 3.40
CA PRO A 536 -11.95 -30.11 2.00
C PRO A 536 -12.88 -31.31 1.76
N THR A 537 -13.85 -31.11 0.87
CA THR A 537 -14.84 -32.14 0.47
C THR A 537 -14.82 -32.38 -1.05
N LYS A 538 -13.90 -31.71 -1.75
CA LYS A 538 -13.77 -31.76 -3.20
C LYS A 538 -12.30 -31.71 -3.62
N LYS A 539 -12.02 -32.20 -4.81
CA LYS A 539 -10.78 -31.98 -5.57
C LYS A 539 -10.84 -30.66 -6.35
N ALA A 540 -9.72 -30.25 -6.94
CA ALA A 540 -9.55 -28.95 -7.59
C ALA A 540 -10.66 -28.57 -8.58
N PHE A 541 -11.19 -29.54 -9.34
CA PHE A 541 -12.27 -29.34 -10.32
C PHE A 541 -13.62 -29.87 -9.84
N GLY A 542 -13.84 -29.94 -8.53
CA GLY A 542 -15.16 -30.18 -7.94
C GLY A 542 -15.59 -31.64 -7.85
N GLN A 543 -14.73 -32.59 -8.27
CA GLN A 543 -14.95 -34.01 -8.01
C GLN A 543 -15.07 -34.24 -6.50
N PRO A 544 -16.00 -35.11 -6.03
CA PRO A 544 -16.12 -35.42 -4.60
C PRO A 544 -14.81 -35.93 -4.01
N LEU A 545 -14.56 -35.60 -2.74
CA LEU A 545 -13.43 -36.08 -1.96
C LEU A 545 -13.93 -36.51 -0.57
N LEU A 546 -13.78 -37.79 -0.25
CA LEU A 546 -14.19 -38.38 1.02
C LEU A 546 -13.06 -38.27 2.07
N PRO A 547 -13.39 -38.14 3.38
CA PRO A 547 -12.40 -38.07 4.45
C PRO A 547 -11.34 -39.19 4.47
N GLU A 548 -11.70 -40.39 4.01
CA GLU A 548 -10.80 -41.55 3.92
C GLU A 548 -9.82 -41.50 2.73
N GLU A 549 -10.03 -40.60 1.78
CA GLU A 549 -9.19 -40.46 0.57
C GLU A 549 -8.02 -39.49 0.75
N TYR A 550 -7.91 -38.82 1.90
CA TYR A 550 -6.86 -37.84 2.16
C TYR A 550 -6.49 -37.70 3.64
N GLU A 551 -5.32 -37.12 3.88
CA GLU A 551 -4.84 -36.69 5.20
C GLU A 551 -4.56 -35.18 5.21
N LEU A 552 -4.52 -34.60 6.40
CA LEU A 552 -4.19 -33.19 6.62
C LEU A 552 -2.84 -33.08 7.33
N ASN A 553 -1.85 -32.49 6.64
CA ASN A 553 -0.52 -32.28 7.22
C ASN A 553 -0.41 -30.83 7.70
N LEU A 554 -0.30 -30.67 9.02
CA LEU A 554 -0.15 -29.41 9.74
C LEU A 554 1.33 -29.20 10.07
N TYR A 555 1.85 -28.04 9.70
CA TYR A 555 3.21 -27.61 9.94
C TYR A 555 3.23 -26.41 10.88
N ARG A 556 4.29 -26.30 11.69
CA ARG A 556 4.58 -25.15 12.56
C ARG A 556 6.04 -24.75 12.34
N ASP A 557 6.27 -23.48 12.02
CA ASP A 557 7.58 -22.89 11.73
C ASP A 557 8.37 -23.65 10.65
N GLY A 558 7.64 -24.23 9.68
CA GLY A 558 8.20 -25.01 8.57
C GLY A 558 8.37 -26.51 8.85
N GLU A 559 8.26 -26.96 10.10
CA GLU A 559 8.40 -28.36 10.49
C GLU A 559 7.04 -29.06 10.57
N LEU A 560 6.97 -30.34 10.20
CA LEU A 560 5.75 -31.12 10.29
C LEU A 560 5.37 -31.33 11.76
N LEU A 561 4.23 -30.76 12.17
CA LEU A 561 3.70 -30.86 13.52
C LEU A 561 2.81 -32.09 13.70
N ALA A 562 1.90 -32.34 12.75
CA ALA A 562 0.98 -33.47 12.81
C ALA A 562 0.45 -33.87 11.42
N THR A 563 0.14 -35.16 11.29
CA THR A 563 -0.66 -35.73 10.19
C THR A 563 -2.01 -36.17 10.77
N LEU A 564 -3.09 -35.57 10.28
CA LEU A 564 -4.44 -35.72 10.80
C LEU A 564 -5.32 -36.44 9.77
N PRO A 565 -6.30 -37.27 10.20
CA PRO A 565 -7.27 -37.85 9.28
C PRO A 565 -8.05 -36.77 8.50
N GLY A 566 -8.43 -37.07 7.26
CA GLY A 566 -9.36 -36.24 6.52
C GLY A 566 -10.66 -35.98 7.30
N GLY A 567 -11.26 -34.81 7.10
CA GLY A 567 -12.43 -34.36 7.87
C GLY A 567 -12.12 -33.82 9.27
N THR A 568 -10.87 -33.86 9.76
CA THR A 568 -10.49 -33.15 10.98
C THR A 568 -10.61 -31.64 10.75
N GLU A 569 -11.22 -30.90 11.69
CA GLU A 569 -11.46 -29.45 11.58
C GLU A 569 -10.91 -28.63 12.75
N ILE A 570 -10.33 -29.31 13.74
CA ILE A 570 -9.83 -28.70 14.97
C ILE A 570 -8.57 -29.42 15.44
N PHE A 571 -7.58 -28.65 15.90
CA PHE A 571 -6.36 -29.18 16.50
C PHE A 571 -5.86 -28.26 17.62
N GLY A 572 -5.60 -28.83 18.79
CA GLY A 572 -4.99 -28.11 19.91
C GLY A 572 -3.48 -28.28 19.90
N ASP A 573 -2.75 -27.16 19.78
CA ASP A 573 -1.30 -27.14 19.96
C ASP A 573 -0.95 -26.63 21.36
N SER A 574 0.07 -27.23 21.98
CA SER A 574 0.44 -27.00 23.37
C SER A 574 1.95 -27.01 23.55
N ALA A 575 2.42 -26.65 24.75
CA ALA A 575 3.84 -26.47 25.06
C ALA A 575 4.53 -25.40 24.19
N LEU A 576 3.76 -24.38 23.78
CA LEU A 576 4.26 -23.19 23.11
C LEU A 576 4.93 -22.25 24.10
N THR A 577 5.93 -21.51 23.64
CA THR A 577 6.47 -20.36 24.37
C THR A 577 5.45 -19.22 24.31
N PRO A 578 5.00 -18.67 25.46
CA PRO A 578 4.07 -17.55 25.48
C PRO A 578 4.58 -16.33 24.73
N PHE A 579 3.66 -15.56 24.16
CA PHE A 579 3.94 -14.23 23.59
C PHE A 579 4.98 -14.23 22.47
N GLN A 580 5.04 -15.33 21.69
CA GLN A 580 5.87 -15.46 20.50
C GLN A 580 5.03 -15.83 19.28
N ASP A 581 5.41 -15.35 18.10
CA ASP A 581 4.74 -15.72 16.86
C ASP A 581 5.07 -17.17 16.47
N TYR A 582 4.05 -17.89 16.02
CA TYR A 582 4.17 -19.24 15.46
C TYR A 582 3.47 -19.30 14.11
N ASP A 583 4.22 -19.66 13.07
CA ASP A 583 3.68 -19.73 11.70
C ASP A 583 3.16 -21.13 11.40
N TYR A 584 1.86 -21.24 11.16
CA TYR A 584 1.21 -22.51 10.82
C TYR A 584 0.89 -22.58 9.33
N LYS A 585 1.05 -23.78 8.75
CA LYS A 585 0.58 -24.12 7.41
C LYS A 585 -0.13 -25.46 7.44
N ILE A 586 -1.25 -25.57 6.76
CA ILE A 586 -1.96 -26.85 6.60
C ILE A 586 -2.20 -27.16 5.13
N TYR A 587 -1.99 -28.43 4.78
CA TYR A 587 -2.17 -29.00 3.45
C TYR A 587 -3.11 -30.19 3.53
N ALA A 588 -3.89 -30.44 2.49
CA ALA A 588 -4.52 -31.74 2.25
C ALA A 588 -3.67 -32.56 1.28
N PHE A 589 -3.47 -33.84 1.58
CA PHE A 589 -2.70 -34.79 0.77
C PHE A 589 -3.58 -35.98 0.43
N SER A 590 -3.77 -36.26 -0.86
CA SER A 590 -4.46 -37.44 -1.38
C SER A 590 -3.48 -38.22 -2.25
N ASN A 591 -2.99 -39.37 -1.75
CA ASN A 591 -1.88 -40.12 -2.34
C ASN A 591 -0.62 -39.24 -2.51
N GLU A 592 -0.12 -39.08 -3.74
CA GLU A 592 1.02 -38.21 -4.07
C GLU A 592 0.61 -36.75 -4.35
N ASP A 593 -0.69 -36.48 -4.49
CA ASP A 593 -1.22 -35.16 -4.83
C ASP A 593 -1.46 -34.32 -3.56
N LYS A 594 -1.13 -33.02 -3.61
CA LYS A 594 -1.32 -32.10 -2.49
C LYS A 594 -2.06 -30.83 -2.90
N SER A 595 -2.84 -30.28 -1.99
CA SER A 595 -3.44 -28.96 -2.14
C SER A 595 -2.39 -27.85 -2.02
N PRO A 596 -2.70 -26.60 -2.43
CA PRO A 596 -2.03 -25.42 -1.85
C PRO A 596 -2.16 -25.41 -0.33
N SER A 597 -1.20 -24.80 0.37
CA SER A 597 -1.37 -24.54 1.79
C SER A 597 -2.26 -23.33 2.06
N VAL A 598 -2.94 -23.38 3.20
CA VAL A 598 -3.38 -22.16 3.89
C VAL A 598 -2.51 -21.93 5.11
N ALA A 599 -2.24 -20.66 5.41
CA ALA A 599 -1.29 -20.24 6.44
C ALA A 599 -1.90 -19.22 7.39
N LEU A 600 -1.45 -19.22 8.64
CA LEU A 600 -1.73 -18.17 9.62
C LEU A 600 -0.58 -18.07 10.62
N THR A 601 -0.46 -16.92 11.28
CA THR A 601 0.45 -16.72 12.41
C THR A 601 -0.37 -16.65 13.70
N ALA A 602 -0.07 -17.52 14.66
CA ALA A 602 -0.72 -17.53 15.96
C ALA A 602 0.18 -16.91 17.03
N TYR A 603 -0.43 -16.16 17.96
CA TYR A 603 0.27 -15.52 19.07
C TYR A 603 -0.32 -16.02 20.41
N PRO A 604 0.24 -17.07 21.01
CA PRO A 604 -0.31 -17.72 22.20
C PRO A 604 -0.25 -16.75 23.39
N GLY A 605 -1.38 -16.57 24.05
CA GLY A 605 -1.52 -15.68 25.19
C GLY A 605 -1.84 -14.22 24.86
N GLY A 606 -1.80 -13.80 23.58
CA GLY A 606 -2.06 -12.41 23.18
C GLY A 606 -0.97 -11.45 23.67
N SER A 607 -1.23 -10.14 23.73
CA SER A 607 -0.20 -9.19 24.18
C SER A 607 0.29 -9.46 25.62
N GLN A 608 1.61 -9.49 25.81
CA GLN A 608 2.22 -9.78 27.10
C GLN A 608 1.92 -8.72 28.17
N GLN A 609 1.82 -7.44 27.83
CA GLN A 609 1.73 -6.35 28.82
C GLN A 609 0.28 -5.95 29.09
N PRO A 610 -0.14 -5.76 30.36
CA PRO A 610 -1.41 -5.13 30.67
C PRO A 610 -1.41 -3.68 30.16
N ASP A 611 -2.58 -3.17 29.78
CA ASP A 611 -2.72 -1.75 29.47
C ASP A 611 -2.52 -0.89 30.73
N LYS A 612 -2.26 0.40 30.57
CA LYS A 612 -2.04 1.30 31.71
C LYS A 612 -3.33 1.56 32.48
N PRO A 613 -3.27 1.69 33.83
CA PRO A 613 -4.39 2.24 34.60
C PRO A 613 -4.58 3.73 34.29
N TRP A 614 -5.78 4.23 34.55
CA TRP A 614 -6.15 5.64 34.36
C TRP A 614 -6.48 6.29 35.71
N ILE A 615 -5.77 7.35 36.08
CA ILE A 615 -6.06 8.15 37.28
C ILE A 615 -7.28 9.01 37.00
N ILE A 616 -8.36 8.73 37.73
CA ILE A 616 -9.60 9.52 37.69
C ILE A 616 -9.45 10.76 38.58
N SER A 617 -8.93 10.58 39.79
CA SER A 617 -8.67 11.66 40.73
C SER A 617 -7.54 11.34 41.70
N ALA A 618 -6.90 12.37 42.23
CA ALA A 618 -5.91 12.29 43.29
C ALA A 618 -6.11 13.48 44.24
N ILE A 619 -6.80 13.24 45.36
CA ILE A 619 -7.30 14.29 46.25
C ILE A 619 -6.65 14.15 47.62
N ARG A 620 -6.12 15.27 48.14
CA ARG A 620 -5.67 15.36 49.52
C ARG A 620 -6.85 15.17 50.47
N GLN A 621 -6.73 14.27 51.44
CA GLN A 621 -7.73 14.08 52.49
C GLN A 621 -7.44 15.01 53.67
N ASN A 622 -6.36 14.75 54.41
CA ASN A 622 -5.91 15.57 55.55
C ASN A 622 -4.38 15.56 55.60
N ASN A 623 -3.76 16.72 55.83
CA ASN A 623 -2.31 16.87 55.92
C ASN A 623 -1.58 16.14 54.78
N GLN A 624 -0.86 15.05 55.07
CA GLN A 624 -0.04 14.32 54.11
C GLN A 624 -0.75 13.13 53.42
N ASP A 625 -2.02 12.90 53.73
CA ASP A 625 -2.80 11.76 53.23
C ASP A 625 -3.42 12.08 51.87
N ILE A 626 -3.13 11.24 50.88
CA ILE A 626 -3.61 11.33 49.51
C ILE A 626 -4.50 10.13 49.20
N LYS A 627 -5.70 10.41 48.70
CA LYS A 627 -6.61 9.41 48.14
C LYS A 627 -6.59 9.47 46.63
N ILE A 628 -6.32 8.35 45.98
CA ILE A 628 -6.36 8.22 44.52
C ILE A 628 -7.52 7.33 44.11
N GLU A 629 -8.22 7.70 43.05
CA GLU A 629 -9.23 6.87 42.39
C GLU A 629 -8.75 6.52 40.98
N LEU A 630 -8.74 5.23 40.65
CA LEU A 630 -8.15 4.71 39.41
C LEU A 630 -9.15 3.81 38.69
N LYS A 631 -9.23 3.92 37.36
CA LYS A 631 -9.79 2.87 36.50
C LYS A 631 -8.69 1.88 36.18
N LEU A 632 -8.84 0.65 36.66
CA LEU A 632 -7.93 -0.46 36.34
C LEU A 632 -8.21 -0.97 34.92
N PRO A 633 -7.18 -1.40 34.19
CA PRO A 633 -7.34 -1.90 32.82
C PRO A 633 -8.13 -3.21 32.80
N SER A 634 -8.91 -3.41 31.74
CA SER A 634 -9.59 -4.69 31.46
C SER A 634 -8.91 -5.50 30.35
N LEU A 635 -8.05 -4.85 29.58
CA LEU A 635 -7.41 -5.38 28.37
C LEU A 635 -5.90 -5.15 28.44
N ARG A 636 -5.18 -5.93 27.64
CA ARG A 636 -3.75 -5.77 27.40
C ARG A 636 -3.51 -4.69 26.35
N THR A 637 -2.24 -4.37 26.09
CA THR A 637 -1.86 -3.27 25.19
C THR A 637 -2.33 -3.44 23.74
N ASP A 638 -2.72 -4.64 23.32
CA ASP A 638 -3.33 -4.90 22.01
C ASP A 638 -4.82 -4.50 21.92
N SER A 639 -5.41 -4.04 23.03
CA SER A 639 -6.83 -3.68 23.13
C SER A 639 -7.82 -4.80 22.79
N ILE A 640 -7.38 -6.06 22.74
CA ILE A 640 -8.21 -7.22 22.40
C ILE A 640 -8.10 -8.31 23.47
N THR A 641 -6.89 -8.55 24.01
CA THR A 641 -6.65 -9.64 24.94
C THR A 641 -7.08 -9.26 26.36
N PRO A 642 -8.02 -9.99 26.99
CA PRO A 642 -8.45 -9.71 28.36
C PRO A 642 -7.37 -9.94 29.41
N ILE A 643 -7.36 -9.11 30.45
CA ILE A 643 -6.59 -9.36 31.67
C ILE A 643 -7.42 -10.27 32.59
N TYR A 644 -6.83 -11.35 33.09
CA TYR A 644 -7.51 -12.26 34.04
C TYR A 644 -6.76 -12.43 35.37
N ASN A 645 -5.60 -11.79 35.50
CA ASN A 645 -4.58 -12.14 36.48
C ASN A 645 -3.88 -10.91 37.08
N LEU A 646 -4.60 -9.79 37.16
CA LEU A 646 -4.12 -8.57 37.80
C LEU A 646 -3.69 -8.85 39.25
N SER A 647 -2.53 -8.33 39.66
CA SER A 647 -1.88 -8.72 40.92
C SER A 647 -1.48 -7.56 41.83
N LYS A 648 -1.00 -6.44 41.29
CA LYS A 648 -0.57 -5.30 42.11
C LYS A 648 -0.81 -3.97 41.41
N LEU A 649 -0.95 -2.93 42.22
CA LEU A 649 -0.84 -1.53 41.81
C LEU A 649 0.46 -0.98 42.40
N ASN A 650 1.29 -0.33 41.57
CA ASN A 650 2.45 0.44 42.04
C ASN A 650 2.17 1.92 41.90
N VAL A 651 2.38 2.65 42.99
CA VAL A 651 2.33 4.11 43.05
C VAL A 651 3.75 4.65 42.97
N TYR A 652 3.98 5.61 42.08
CA TYR A 652 5.23 6.31 41.90
C TYR A 652 5.05 7.78 42.27
N LEU A 653 6.00 8.31 43.04
CA LEU A 653 6.12 9.73 43.33
C LEU A 653 7.47 10.21 42.79
N ASP A 654 7.45 11.24 41.95
CA ASP A 654 8.64 11.80 41.27
C ASP A 654 9.48 10.74 40.54
N SER A 655 8.79 9.81 39.88
CA SER A 655 9.37 8.66 39.15
C SER A 655 10.01 7.59 40.04
N VAL A 656 9.93 7.70 41.36
CA VAL A 656 10.41 6.68 42.31
C VAL A 656 9.24 5.84 42.79
N LYS A 657 9.36 4.50 42.74
CA LYS A 657 8.33 3.58 43.27
C LYS A 657 8.18 3.84 44.77
N PHE A 658 7.00 4.31 45.16
CA PHE A 658 6.71 4.78 46.51
C PHE A 658 5.99 3.71 47.35
N GLN A 659 4.91 3.14 46.80
CA GLN A 659 4.09 2.15 47.51
C GLN A 659 3.48 1.15 46.53
N THR A 660 3.21 -0.06 47.01
CA THR A 660 2.57 -1.13 46.25
C THR A 660 1.35 -1.65 46.99
N TYR A 661 0.24 -1.83 46.29
CA TYR A 661 -1.01 -2.39 46.82
C TYR A 661 -1.30 -3.75 46.17
N PRO A 662 -1.77 -4.74 46.93
CA PRO A 662 -2.27 -5.98 46.35
C PRO A 662 -3.56 -5.71 45.56
N LEU A 663 -3.66 -6.34 44.38
CA LEU A 663 -4.87 -6.46 43.58
C LEU A 663 -5.23 -7.93 43.41
N THR A 664 -6.46 -8.18 42.99
CA THR A 664 -6.97 -9.49 42.65
C THR A 664 -7.51 -9.49 41.23
N ALA A 665 -7.68 -10.67 40.64
CA ALA A 665 -8.30 -10.83 39.33
C ALA A 665 -9.70 -10.19 39.24
N SER A 666 -10.46 -10.15 40.34
CA SER A 666 -11.78 -9.50 40.39
C SER A 666 -11.73 -7.98 40.31
N ASP A 667 -10.55 -7.37 40.47
CA ASP A 667 -10.37 -5.93 40.36
C ASP A 667 -10.19 -5.47 38.90
N THR A 668 -9.96 -6.40 37.95
CA THR A 668 -9.79 -6.09 36.53
C THR A 668 -10.94 -5.23 36.00
N GLY A 669 -10.63 -4.13 35.33
CA GLY A 669 -11.63 -3.24 34.74
C GLY A 669 -12.46 -2.44 35.75
N LEU A 670 -12.25 -2.56 37.05
CA LEU A 670 -13.02 -1.81 38.05
C LEU A 670 -12.42 -0.44 38.35
N ILE A 671 -13.24 0.44 38.93
CA ILE A 671 -12.77 1.67 39.57
C ILE A 671 -12.46 1.33 41.03
N LYS A 672 -11.25 1.67 41.50
CA LYS A 672 -10.77 1.38 42.86
C LYS A 672 -10.13 2.62 43.48
N SER A 673 -10.28 2.76 44.79
CA SER A 673 -9.63 3.83 45.57
C SER A 673 -8.49 3.28 46.43
N PHE A 674 -7.40 4.05 46.53
CA PHE A 674 -6.23 3.73 47.34
C PHE A 674 -5.78 4.97 48.11
N GLU A 675 -5.19 4.79 49.29
CA GLU A 675 -4.82 5.88 50.18
C GLU A 675 -3.38 5.68 50.70
N PHE A 676 -2.54 6.71 50.56
CA PHE A 676 -1.16 6.72 51.07
C PHE A 676 -0.81 8.06 51.73
N SER A 677 0.17 8.04 52.63
CA SER A 677 0.70 9.25 53.28
C SER A 677 2.11 9.56 52.75
N THR A 678 2.37 10.80 52.32
CA THR A 678 3.73 11.19 51.87
C THR A 678 4.69 11.33 53.05
N THR A 679 6.00 11.27 52.79
CA THR A 679 7.04 11.35 53.85
C THR A 679 7.25 12.76 54.41
N GLN A 680 6.99 13.79 53.61
CA GLN A 680 7.03 15.20 54.02
C GLN A 680 5.96 16.01 53.26
N PRO A 681 5.58 17.20 53.75
CA PRO A 681 4.78 18.13 52.97
C PRO A 681 5.50 18.60 51.69
N GLY A 682 4.77 18.75 50.60
CA GLY A 682 5.32 19.17 49.32
C GLY A 682 4.50 18.80 48.10
N PHE A 683 4.99 19.22 46.94
CA PHE A 683 4.49 18.79 45.64
C PHE A 683 5.14 17.48 45.18
N TYR A 684 4.36 16.64 44.53
CA TYR A 684 4.82 15.37 43.97
C TYR A 684 4.20 15.15 42.59
N ILE A 685 4.96 14.55 41.68
CA ILE A 685 4.39 13.98 40.45
C ILE A 685 3.98 12.54 40.70
N LEU A 686 2.67 12.30 40.65
CA LEU A 686 2.05 10.99 40.78
C LEU A 686 1.94 10.31 39.42
N ASN A 687 2.35 9.04 39.37
CA ASN A 687 2.03 8.08 38.32
C ASN A 687 1.72 6.73 38.94
N VAL A 688 1.00 5.88 38.21
CA VAL A 688 0.76 4.50 38.62
C VAL A 688 1.04 3.51 37.51
N THR A 689 1.39 2.28 37.88
CA THR A 689 1.39 1.11 36.99
C THR A 689 0.62 -0.02 37.66
N VAL A 690 0.14 -0.97 36.85
CA VAL A 690 -0.33 -2.25 37.37
C VAL A 690 0.63 -3.37 36.99
N GLU A 691 0.72 -4.39 37.85
CA GLU A 691 1.35 -5.66 37.55
C GLU A 691 0.29 -6.75 37.43
N ASP A 692 0.52 -7.70 36.53
CA ASP A 692 -0.15 -8.99 36.51
C ASP A 692 0.85 -10.10 36.86
N TYR A 693 0.35 -11.30 37.15
CA TYR A 693 1.21 -12.45 37.42
C TYR A 693 0.64 -13.69 36.73
N PHE A 694 1.47 -14.43 36.02
CA PHE A 694 1.12 -15.68 35.35
C PHE A 694 1.71 -16.86 36.12
N PRO A 695 0.95 -17.51 37.04
CA PRO A 695 1.46 -18.61 37.86
C PRO A 695 2.06 -19.77 37.05
N GLN A 696 1.44 -20.08 35.91
CA GLN A 696 1.78 -21.18 35.02
C GLN A 696 3.15 -21.07 34.34
N ILE A 697 3.71 -19.86 34.26
CA ILE A 697 5.02 -19.59 33.64
C ILE A 697 5.91 -18.72 34.54
N GLU A 698 5.50 -18.53 35.80
CA GLU A 698 6.18 -17.73 36.82
C GLU A 698 6.62 -16.33 36.33
N LEU A 699 5.77 -15.67 35.54
CA LEU A 699 6.08 -14.37 34.93
C LEU A 699 5.24 -13.25 35.56
N THR A 700 5.90 -12.16 35.95
CA THR A 700 5.25 -10.89 36.29
C THR A 700 5.47 -9.90 35.16
N THR A 701 4.41 -9.25 34.69
CA THR A 701 4.51 -8.17 33.72
C THR A 701 3.94 -6.88 34.31
N GLN A 702 4.40 -5.74 33.79
CA GLN A 702 4.00 -4.43 34.29
C GLN A 702 3.50 -3.57 33.13
N SER A 703 2.45 -2.80 33.37
CA SER A 703 1.96 -1.81 32.42
C SER A 703 2.95 -0.67 32.22
N ASN A 704 2.74 0.10 31.15
CA ASN A 704 3.27 1.45 31.06
C ASN A 704 2.74 2.34 32.20
N LEU A 705 3.44 3.44 32.49
CA LEU A 705 3.00 4.46 33.43
C LEU A 705 1.68 5.10 32.95
N SER A 706 0.79 5.38 33.89
CA SER A 706 -0.34 6.29 33.68
C SER A 706 0.14 7.69 33.29
N GLU A 707 -0.79 8.57 32.96
CA GLU A 707 -0.57 10.01 32.93
C GLU A 707 0.05 10.54 34.24
N ARG A 708 0.80 11.65 34.12
CA ARG A 708 1.45 12.35 35.23
C ARG A 708 0.45 13.31 35.86
N VAL A 709 0.19 13.17 37.16
CA VAL A 709 -0.71 14.06 37.92
C VAL A 709 0.12 14.79 38.97
N LEU A 710 0.15 16.13 38.92
CA LEU A 710 0.79 16.94 39.96
C LEU A 710 -0.14 17.01 41.18
N ILE A 711 0.35 16.58 42.34
CA ILE A 711 -0.41 16.61 43.60
C ILE A 711 0.34 17.44 44.65
N TYR A 712 -0.42 18.04 45.57
CA TYR A 712 0.10 18.66 46.78
C TYR A 712 -0.28 17.82 48.01
N SER A 713 0.70 17.61 48.88
CA SER A 713 0.55 16.89 50.15
C SER A 713 1.03 17.79 51.29
N GLY A 714 0.22 18.04 52.31
CA GLY A 714 0.51 18.99 53.39
C GLY A 714 -0.69 19.85 53.74
N GLU A 715 -0.65 20.51 54.91
CA GLU A 715 -1.67 21.49 55.31
C GLU A 715 -1.58 22.76 54.45
N ASN A 716 -2.74 23.39 54.20
CA ASN A 716 -2.75 24.73 53.62
C ASN A 716 -2.29 25.75 54.66
N TYR A 717 -1.59 26.78 54.20
CA TYR A 717 -1.11 27.85 55.08
C TYR A 717 -2.16 28.94 55.21
N SER A 718 -2.39 29.47 56.41
CA SER A 718 -3.23 30.65 56.59
C SER A 718 -2.54 31.91 56.05
N ASP A 719 -1.21 31.97 56.22
CA ASP A 719 -0.30 32.96 55.67
C ASP A 719 1.01 32.26 55.29
N LEU A 720 1.52 32.50 54.09
CA LEU A 720 2.82 32.00 53.63
C LEU A 720 3.84 33.14 53.70
N LYS A 721 5.01 32.86 54.28
CA LYS A 721 6.19 33.73 54.23
C LYS A 721 7.39 32.91 53.81
N GLU A 722 8.01 33.25 52.69
CA GLU A 722 9.17 32.53 52.15
C GLU A 722 10.26 33.52 51.70
N ASN A 723 11.44 33.37 52.30
CA ASN A 723 12.66 34.10 51.96
C ASN A 723 13.75 33.19 51.35
N PHE A 724 13.40 31.92 51.11
CA PHE A 724 14.23 30.86 50.54
C PHE A 724 15.47 30.49 51.36
N ASP A 725 15.53 30.89 52.63
CA ASP A 725 16.70 30.64 53.49
C ASP A 725 16.66 29.29 54.22
N ASN A 726 15.49 28.64 54.28
CA ASN A 726 15.30 27.35 54.95
C ASN A 726 16.23 26.25 54.39
N GLU A 727 16.73 25.39 55.29
CA GLU A 727 17.55 24.22 54.98
C GLU A 727 17.04 22.97 55.73
N PRO A 728 16.50 21.95 55.02
CA PRO A 728 16.26 21.93 53.58
C PRO A 728 15.15 22.89 53.16
N LEU A 729 15.17 23.34 51.90
CA LEU A 729 14.05 24.08 51.33
C LEU A 729 12.76 23.25 51.38
N PRO A 730 11.59 23.89 51.60
CA PRO A 730 10.32 23.23 51.40
C PRO A 730 10.23 22.67 49.97
N LYS A 731 9.52 21.54 49.81
CA LYS A 731 9.45 20.82 48.54
C LYS A 731 8.45 21.48 47.57
N TYR A 732 8.84 22.64 47.07
CA TYR A 732 8.13 23.39 46.03
C TYR A 732 8.05 22.60 44.72
N TYR A 733 7.04 22.89 43.91
CA TYR A 733 7.03 22.38 42.54
C TYR A 733 7.93 23.27 41.71
N VAL A 734 8.98 22.67 41.16
CA VAL A 734 9.85 23.30 40.17
C VAL A 734 9.79 22.50 38.89
N ALA A 735 9.31 23.14 37.83
CA ALA A 735 9.53 22.71 36.45
C ALA A 735 10.52 23.68 35.80
N GLY A 736 11.58 23.18 35.18
CA GLY A 736 12.64 24.02 34.64
C GLY A 736 13.76 24.30 35.66
N ASN A 737 14.34 25.50 35.62
CA ASN A 737 15.66 25.78 36.21
C ASN A 737 15.63 26.59 37.50
N TRP A 738 14.44 26.85 38.07
CA TRP A 738 14.30 27.55 39.34
C TRP A 738 15.10 26.89 40.47
N GLN A 739 16.06 27.63 41.04
CA GLN A 739 16.88 27.17 42.16
C GLN A 739 17.27 28.32 43.08
N LYS A 740 17.73 27.94 44.27
CA LYS A 740 18.28 28.84 45.28
C LYS A 740 19.61 29.42 44.81
N THR A 741 19.82 30.72 45.01
CA THR A 741 21.07 31.42 44.69
C THR A 741 21.49 32.35 45.81
N ASN A 742 22.79 32.47 46.04
CA ASN A 742 23.39 33.48 46.91
C ASN A 742 24.10 34.59 46.13
N LYS A 743 24.03 34.58 44.78
CA LYS A 743 24.64 35.61 43.94
C LYS A 743 23.98 36.96 44.13
N PHE A 744 22.67 36.95 44.32
CA PHE A 744 21.85 38.15 44.43
C PHE A 744 20.62 37.85 45.28
N SER A 745 20.55 38.42 46.47
CA SER A 745 19.45 38.23 47.42
C SER A 745 19.10 39.55 48.09
N PHE A 746 17.81 39.73 48.41
CA PHE A 746 17.33 40.91 49.13
C PHE A 746 17.48 40.67 50.63
N SER A 747 16.94 39.56 51.13
CA SER A 747 17.25 39.04 52.46
C SER A 747 18.37 38.02 52.33
N GLN A 748 19.55 38.38 52.83
CA GLN A 748 20.67 37.45 52.90
C GLN A 748 20.30 36.23 53.79
N PRO A 749 20.78 35.00 53.48
CA PRO A 749 21.73 34.72 52.40
C PRO A 749 21.17 34.45 51.00
N PHE A 750 19.91 34.05 50.81
CA PHE A 750 19.48 33.50 49.51
C PHE A 750 18.24 34.15 48.90
N SER A 751 18.11 34.01 47.59
CA SER A 751 16.86 34.23 46.84
C SER A 751 16.62 33.03 45.91
N PHE A 752 15.52 33.05 45.15
CA PHE A 752 15.21 32.04 44.16
C PHE A 752 15.20 32.64 42.76
N THR A 753 15.79 31.95 41.80
CA THR A 753 15.83 32.41 40.39
C THR A 753 15.76 31.23 39.43
N GLU A 754 15.17 31.44 38.26
CA GLU A 754 15.21 30.48 37.14
C GLU A 754 16.59 30.37 36.48
N SER A 755 17.47 31.35 36.71
CA SER A 755 18.79 31.46 36.08
C SER A 755 19.97 31.37 37.08
N PRO A 756 20.01 30.37 37.98
CA PRO A 756 20.96 30.34 39.10
C PRO A 756 22.43 30.29 38.66
N LEU A 757 22.68 29.76 37.45
CA LEU A 757 24.01 29.59 36.88
C LEU A 757 24.48 30.79 36.04
N GLY A 758 23.67 31.85 35.92
CA GLY A 758 23.84 32.96 34.97
C GLY A 758 22.74 32.91 33.91
N ASP A 759 22.90 33.67 32.83
CA ASP A 759 21.84 33.96 31.85
C ASP A 759 20.93 32.77 31.49
N TYR A 760 19.62 33.03 31.49
CA TYR A 760 18.60 32.07 31.07
C TYR A 760 18.73 31.72 29.59
N LYS A 761 18.24 30.55 29.17
CA LYS A 761 18.29 30.11 27.76
C LYS A 761 17.03 30.51 27.01
N ALA A 762 17.16 30.65 25.69
CA ALA A 762 16.02 30.74 24.78
C ALA A 762 15.13 29.48 24.85
N GLU A 763 13.84 29.64 24.53
CA GLU A 763 12.79 28.60 24.55
C GLU A 763 12.56 27.92 25.91
N GLN A 764 12.80 28.64 27.01
CA GLN A 764 12.51 28.16 28.36
C GLN A 764 11.06 28.44 28.78
N ASN A 765 10.51 27.54 29.60
CA ASN A 765 9.19 27.66 30.20
C ASN A 765 9.24 27.06 31.60
N ASP A 766 9.68 27.90 32.54
CA ASP A 766 10.08 27.48 33.87
C ASP A 766 9.02 27.93 34.87
N THR A 767 8.64 27.07 35.81
CA THR A 767 7.57 27.31 36.78
C THR A 767 8.01 26.94 38.19
N LEU A 768 7.80 27.86 39.10
CA LEU A 768 7.82 27.64 40.55
C LEU A 768 6.39 27.74 41.09
N ILE A 769 5.91 26.72 41.80
CA ILE A 769 4.67 26.81 42.59
C ILE A 769 5.04 26.72 44.07
N VAL A 770 4.63 27.73 44.82
CA VAL A 770 4.79 27.76 46.28
C VAL A 770 3.63 27.04 46.98
N PHE A 771 3.72 26.85 48.29
CA PHE A 771 2.66 26.14 49.02
C PHE A 771 1.32 26.89 49.00
N PRO A 772 0.19 26.18 48.89
CA PRO A 772 -1.13 26.78 48.80
C PRO A 772 -1.57 27.48 50.08
N ILE A 773 -2.42 28.48 49.90
CA ILE A 773 -3.06 29.23 50.97
C ILE A 773 -4.49 28.76 51.18
N ASP A 774 -4.88 28.65 52.44
CA ASP A 774 -6.26 28.46 52.87
C ASP A 774 -7.02 29.79 52.81
N LEU A 775 -8.14 29.81 52.10
CA LEU A 775 -8.98 31.00 51.95
C LEU A 775 -10.21 30.98 52.87
N ALA A 776 -10.28 30.04 53.82
CA ALA A 776 -11.33 29.88 54.83
C ALA A 776 -12.13 31.17 55.12
N ASP A 777 -13.29 31.28 54.45
CA ASP A 777 -14.31 32.33 54.56
C ASP A 777 -13.89 33.79 54.29
N LYS A 778 -12.74 34.05 53.64
CA LYS A 778 -12.26 35.40 53.29
C LYS A 778 -11.89 35.51 51.81
N GLY A 779 -12.60 36.38 51.11
CA GLY A 779 -12.58 36.46 49.65
C GLY A 779 -11.36 37.10 48.99
N ASP A 780 -10.34 37.56 49.71
CA ASP A 780 -9.27 38.34 49.06
C ASP A 780 -7.89 37.74 49.28
N VAL A 781 -7.08 37.72 48.22
CA VAL A 781 -5.68 37.25 48.27
C VAL A 781 -4.74 38.42 48.08
N TYR A 782 -3.86 38.63 49.06
CA TYR A 782 -2.79 39.62 49.01
C TYR A 782 -1.46 38.90 48.78
N ILE A 783 -0.79 39.20 47.68
CA ILE A 783 0.52 38.65 47.32
C ILE A 783 1.52 39.79 47.30
N SER A 784 2.53 39.76 48.17
CA SER A 784 3.65 40.69 48.13
C SER A 784 4.97 39.95 48.02
N PHE A 785 5.91 40.48 47.26
CA PHE A 785 7.24 39.88 47.10
C PHE A 785 8.26 40.92 46.66
N ARG A 786 9.54 40.60 46.79
CA ARG A 786 10.66 41.34 46.19
C ARG A 786 11.10 40.61 44.94
N HIS A 787 11.32 41.35 43.86
CA HIS A 787 11.87 40.74 42.66
C HIS A 787 12.73 41.69 41.83
N ALA A 788 13.61 41.09 41.03
CA ALA A 788 14.34 41.73 39.95
C ALA A 788 14.13 40.94 38.67
N ALA A 789 13.48 41.54 37.67
CA ALA A 789 13.16 40.90 36.40
C ALA A 789 14.04 41.46 35.28
N ILE A 790 15.31 41.03 35.27
CA ILE A 790 16.30 41.39 34.24
C ILE A 790 16.08 40.51 33.01
N LEU A 791 14.89 40.65 32.44
CA LEU A 791 14.42 39.89 31.30
C LEU A 791 14.36 40.81 30.10
N ARG A 792 14.59 40.26 28.91
CA ARG A 792 14.39 41.03 27.68
C ARG A 792 12.95 41.52 27.56
N HIS A 793 12.78 42.60 26.80
CA HIS A 793 11.48 43.23 26.58
C HIS A 793 10.45 42.32 25.88
N ASP A 794 10.89 41.27 25.20
CA ASP A 794 10.10 40.28 24.47
C ASP A 794 9.89 38.96 25.23
N ASP A 795 10.54 38.80 26.38
CA ASP A 795 10.34 37.69 27.30
C ASP A 795 9.40 38.10 28.43
N THR A 796 8.92 37.14 29.22
CA THR A 796 7.94 37.47 30.25
C THR A 796 8.01 36.56 31.48
N ALA A 797 8.11 37.20 32.64
CA ALA A 797 7.78 36.65 33.95
C ALA A 797 6.30 36.88 34.27
N TYR A 798 5.61 35.86 34.75
CA TYR A 798 4.21 35.88 35.13
C TYR A 798 4.06 35.45 36.59
N VAL A 799 3.16 36.12 37.30
CA VAL A 799 2.58 35.60 38.54
C VAL A 799 1.18 35.15 38.20
N ASP A 800 0.91 33.86 38.32
CA ASP A 800 -0.41 33.28 38.06
C ASP A 800 -1.02 32.73 39.36
N ILE A 801 -2.36 32.73 39.44
CA ILE A 801 -3.14 32.20 40.55
C ILE A 801 -4.23 31.24 40.05
N ALA A 802 -4.54 30.19 40.81
CA ALA A 802 -5.58 29.21 40.49
C ALA A 802 -6.25 28.66 41.77
N GLN A 803 -7.48 28.15 41.64
CA GLN A 803 -8.22 27.50 42.74
C GLN A 803 -7.65 26.11 43.06
N ASP A 804 -7.29 25.38 42.01
CA ASP A 804 -6.78 24.00 42.06
C ASP A 804 -5.64 23.86 41.03
N LEU A 805 -4.68 22.99 41.32
CA LEU A 805 -3.57 22.64 40.41
C LEU A 805 -4.05 22.18 39.04
N HIS A 806 -5.25 21.61 38.96
CA HIS A 806 -5.86 21.10 37.74
C HIS A 806 -6.87 22.05 37.09
N SER A 807 -7.07 23.25 37.66
CA SER A 807 -7.96 24.29 37.11
C SER A 807 -7.21 25.24 36.16
N GLU A 808 -7.96 26.11 35.46
CA GLU A 808 -7.37 27.17 34.64
C GLU A 808 -6.63 28.20 35.52
N TRP A 809 -5.42 28.60 35.09
CA TRP A 809 -4.58 29.56 35.81
C TRP A 809 -4.80 30.99 35.28
N THR A 810 -4.97 31.95 36.18
CA THR A 810 -5.16 33.37 35.85
C THR A 810 -3.87 34.16 36.09
N SER A 811 -3.34 34.84 35.07
CA SER A 811 -2.18 35.73 35.23
C SER A 811 -2.59 37.05 35.90
N ILE A 812 -1.99 37.34 37.04
CA ILE A 812 -2.26 38.54 37.86
C ILE A 812 -1.05 39.49 37.95
N GLY A 813 0.13 39.04 37.52
CA GLY A 813 1.33 39.86 37.37
C GLY A 813 2.07 39.52 36.08
N LYS A 814 2.65 40.52 35.44
CA LYS A 814 3.44 40.38 34.21
C LYS A 814 4.63 41.34 34.23
N TYR A 815 5.84 40.81 34.02
CA TYR A 815 7.08 41.56 34.18
C TYR A 815 8.10 41.25 33.09
N ASN A 816 8.83 42.29 32.71
CA ASN A 816 10.12 42.26 32.02
C ASN A 816 10.80 43.63 32.22
N ARG A 817 11.98 43.85 31.62
CA ARG A 817 12.73 45.10 31.81
C ARG A 817 11.98 46.40 31.52
N ASN A 818 10.92 46.38 30.71
CA ASN A 818 10.17 47.60 30.42
C ASN A 818 9.28 48.06 31.59
N TYR A 819 9.07 47.21 32.60
CA TYR A 819 8.13 47.48 33.69
C TYR A 819 8.75 48.20 34.89
N TYR A 820 10.08 48.33 34.94
CA TYR A 820 10.79 49.09 35.97
C TYR A 820 12.10 49.66 35.41
N GLU A 821 12.37 50.93 35.67
CA GLU A 821 13.47 51.65 35.04
C GLU A 821 14.87 51.08 35.38
N PRO A 822 15.16 50.69 36.64
CA PRO A 822 16.41 50.00 36.98
C PRO A 822 16.71 48.75 36.13
N TRP A 823 15.70 47.92 35.83
CA TRP A 823 15.89 46.68 35.05
C TRP A 823 16.34 46.88 33.59
N GLN A 824 16.29 48.12 33.07
CA GLN A 824 16.64 48.42 31.68
C GLN A 824 18.14 48.51 31.43
N ASN A 825 18.95 48.74 32.48
CA ASN A 825 20.40 48.91 32.37
C ASN A 825 21.16 47.58 32.25
N THR A 826 20.45 46.44 32.43
CA THR A 826 20.94 45.06 32.36
C THR A 826 22.10 44.73 33.31
N LEU A 827 22.34 45.56 34.32
CA LEU A 827 23.31 45.32 35.39
C LEU A 827 22.53 44.84 36.60
N LEU A 828 23.02 43.79 37.26
CA LEU A 828 22.40 43.27 38.48
C LEU A 828 22.94 44.01 39.70
N ASP A 829 22.16 44.91 40.28
CA ASP A 829 22.53 45.72 41.45
C ASP A 829 21.39 45.90 42.46
N HIS A 830 21.68 46.55 43.59
CA HIS A 830 20.73 46.68 44.69
C HIS A 830 19.48 47.50 44.33
N GLU A 831 19.56 48.39 43.32
CA GLU A 831 18.42 49.22 42.89
C GLU A 831 17.39 48.42 42.07
N ASP A 832 17.74 47.22 41.59
CA ASP A 832 16.83 46.34 40.85
C ASP A 832 15.74 45.70 41.72
N TRP A 833 15.89 45.66 43.04
CA TRP A 833 14.91 45.02 43.93
C TRP A 833 13.62 45.84 44.03
N LYS A 834 12.64 45.49 43.21
CA LYS A 834 11.32 46.11 43.23
C LYS A 834 10.41 45.41 44.25
N PRO A 835 9.76 46.15 45.17
CA PRO A 835 8.59 45.62 45.88
C PRO A 835 7.43 45.46 44.91
N GLU A 836 6.78 44.30 44.98
CA GLU A 836 5.52 44.07 44.31
C GLU A 836 4.42 43.76 45.32
N SER A 837 3.21 44.23 45.04
CA SER A 837 2.03 43.93 45.84
C SER A 837 0.83 43.83 44.92
N ILE A 838 0.33 42.62 44.77
CA ILE A 838 -0.81 42.27 43.92
C ILE A 838 -1.98 41.93 44.84
N TYR A 839 -3.13 42.53 44.53
CA TYR A 839 -4.39 42.23 45.17
C TYR A 839 -5.28 41.48 44.17
N PHE A 840 -5.81 40.34 44.60
CA PHE A 840 -6.75 39.55 43.84
C PHE A 840 -8.06 39.44 44.63
N GLU A 841 -9.09 40.14 44.16
CA GLU A 841 -10.44 40.10 44.72
C GLU A 841 -11.15 38.82 44.28
N ASN A 842 -11.66 38.06 45.23
CA ASN A 842 -12.37 36.81 44.99
C ASN A 842 -13.51 36.60 46.00
N ALA A 843 -14.53 37.45 45.92
CA ALA A 843 -15.67 37.50 46.82
C ALA A 843 -16.56 36.21 46.81
N ASP A 844 -16.10 35.10 47.43
CA ASP A 844 -16.90 33.97 47.96
C ASP A 844 -16.87 32.61 47.19
N LYS A 845 -15.78 32.18 46.54
CA LYS A 845 -15.82 30.89 45.79
C LYS A 845 -14.69 29.89 45.96
N TRP A 846 -13.51 30.28 46.43
CA TRP A 846 -12.36 29.36 46.50
C TRP A 846 -12.08 28.95 47.94
N GLU A 847 -11.95 27.64 48.19
CA GLU A 847 -11.54 27.11 49.49
C GLU A 847 -10.02 27.25 49.71
N GLN A 848 -9.25 27.28 48.61
CA GLN A 848 -7.80 27.44 48.62
C GLN A 848 -7.34 28.12 47.34
N CYS A 849 -6.10 28.61 47.34
CA CYS A 849 -5.45 29.06 46.12
C CYS A 849 -4.01 28.60 46.00
N TYR A 850 -3.58 28.41 44.76
CA TYR A 850 -2.20 28.16 44.37
C TYR A 850 -1.66 29.37 43.63
N VAL A 851 -0.42 29.76 43.96
CA VAL A 851 0.31 30.84 43.27
C VAL A 851 1.55 30.26 42.62
N ARG A 852 1.79 30.63 41.37
CA ARG A 852 2.99 30.24 40.63
C ARG A 852 3.71 31.43 40.02
N PHE A 853 5.03 31.30 39.96
CA PHE A 853 5.96 32.19 39.28
C PHE A 853 6.42 31.48 38.02
N ARG A 854 6.01 31.98 36.86
CA ARG A 854 6.25 31.34 35.56
C ARG A 854 7.07 32.25 34.66
N PHE A 855 8.19 31.74 34.16
CA PHE A 855 9.05 32.42 33.21
C PHE A 855 8.91 31.81 31.81
N ASN A 856 8.86 32.65 30.79
CA ASN A 856 8.82 32.23 29.39
C ASN A 856 9.76 33.08 28.53
N SER A 857 10.69 32.42 27.83
CA SER A 857 11.62 33.06 26.90
C SER A 857 11.35 32.68 25.44
N ASN A 858 11.66 33.62 24.54
CA ASN A 858 11.58 33.46 23.10
C ASN A 858 12.74 32.64 22.53
N LYS A 859 12.81 32.52 21.20
CA LYS A 859 13.69 31.57 20.49
C LYS A 859 15.15 31.99 20.29
N ILE A 860 15.54 33.22 20.61
CA ILE A 860 16.73 33.81 19.96
C ILE A 860 17.79 34.33 20.95
N PHE A 861 17.42 34.86 22.12
CA PHE A 861 18.37 35.53 23.01
C PHE A 861 18.16 35.19 24.50
N ALA A 862 19.25 35.31 25.25
CA ALA A 862 19.38 35.09 26.68
C ALA A 862 19.63 36.43 27.39
N ASP A 863 19.28 36.53 28.67
CA ASP A 863 19.60 37.64 29.57
C ASP A 863 19.73 37.10 31.00
N ASP A 864 20.00 37.94 32.01
CA ASP A 864 20.33 37.44 33.37
C ASP A 864 19.20 36.56 33.95
N GLY A 865 18.00 37.10 34.19
CA GLY A 865 16.84 36.31 34.62
C GLY A 865 15.93 36.96 35.67
N TRP A 866 15.09 36.14 36.29
CA TRP A 866 14.10 36.59 37.25
C TRP A 866 14.38 36.09 38.68
N TYR A 867 14.78 37.01 39.54
CA TYR A 867 15.05 36.77 40.96
C TYR A 867 13.81 37.12 41.78
N VAL A 868 13.41 36.24 42.69
CA VAL A 868 12.29 36.43 43.61
C VAL A 868 12.74 36.13 45.04
N ASP A 869 12.31 36.99 45.97
CA ASP A 869 12.65 36.89 47.39
C ASP A 869 11.52 37.47 48.26
N ASN A 870 11.48 37.10 49.53
CA ASN A 870 10.49 37.56 50.53
C ASN A 870 9.04 37.52 50.03
N ILE A 871 8.61 36.36 49.54
CA ILE A 871 7.22 36.12 49.16
C ILE A 871 6.38 36.07 50.44
N GLU A 872 5.34 36.89 50.49
CA GLU A 872 4.31 36.87 51.50
C GLU A 872 2.94 36.77 50.82
N ILE A 873 2.17 35.73 51.14
CA ILE A 873 0.81 35.54 50.65
C ILE A 873 -0.12 35.41 51.84
N SER A 874 -1.13 36.26 51.92
CA SER A 874 -2.06 36.32 53.05
C SER A 874 -3.50 36.58 52.59
N ASN A 875 -4.45 36.24 53.46
CA ASN A 875 -5.87 36.52 53.28
C ASN A 875 -6.38 37.68 54.18
N SER A 876 -5.47 38.51 54.70
CA SER A 876 -5.78 39.59 55.65
C SER A 876 -5.03 40.89 55.32
N PRO A 877 -5.69 42.06 55.26
CA PRO A 877 -5.06 43.32 54.86
C PRO A 877 -4.13 43.89 55.94
N LEU A 878 -2.84 44.07 55.65
CA LEU A 878 -1.85 44.70 56.54
C LEU A 878 -1.43 46.14 56.15
N SER A 879 -2.11 46.82 55.23
CA SER A 879 -1.84 48.26 55.01
C SER A 879 -3.08 49.08 54.61
N VAL A 880 -3.21 50.26 55.22
CA VAL A 880 -4.17 51.31 54.83
C VAL A 880 -3.50 52.17 53.77
N ARG A 881 -3.96 52.10 52.51
CA ARG A 881 -3.54 53.03 51.46
C ARG A 881 -4.33 54.34 51.59
N ASP A 882 -3.59 55.45 51.60
CA ASP A 882 -4.13 56.80 51.38
C ASP A 882 -4.83 56.84 50.00
N ASN A 883 -6.16 56.89 50.01
CA ASN A 883 -6.99 57.13 48.83
C ASN A 883 -6.84 58.59 48.37
N ASN A 884 -5.83 58.87 47.54
CA ASN A 884 -5.68 60.18 46.88
C ASN A 884 -6.29 60.26 45.48
N ASP A 885 -6.90 59.18 44.96
CA ASP A 885 -7.46 59.16 43.59
C ASP A 885 -9.00 59.26 43.52
N ASN A 886 -9.67 59.68 44.60
CA ASN A 886 -11.13 59.89 44.63
C ASN A 886 -11.57 61.11 45.46
N LYS A 887 -10.85 62.24 45.37
CA LYS A 887 -11.29 63.52 45.99
C LYS A 887 -12.04 64.36 44.97
N ASN A 888 -13.31 64.67 45.23
CA ASN A 888 -14.12 65.53 44.37
C ASN A 888 -13.85 67.01 44.63
N ILE A 889 -13.17 67.34 45.72
CA ILE A 889 -12.84 68.72 46.08
C ILE A 889 -11.41 69.06 45.67
N ARG A 890 -11.29 70.04 44.77
CA ARG A 890 -10.03 70.66 44.35
C ARG A 890 -9.81 71.95 45.13
N VAL A 891 -8.62 72.12 45.70
CA VAL A 891 -8.27 73.31 46.50
C VAL A 891 -7.16 74.10 45.82
N TYR A 892 -7.40 75.36 45.48
CA TYR A 892 -6.41 76.20 44.79
C TYR A 892 -6.60 77.72 45.01
N PRO A 893 -5.52 78.52 44.90
CA PRO A 893 -4.13 78.08 44.92
C PRO A 893 -3.79 77.40 46.26
N ASN A 894 -2.95 76.38 46.25
CA ASN A 894 -2.46 75.71 47.46
C ASN A 894 -0.97 75.37 47.25
N PRO A 895 -0.03 76.12 47.84
CA PRO A 895 -0.22 77.14 48.88
C PRO A 895 -0.94 78.43 48.43
N SER A 896 -1.62 79.12 49.35
CA SER A 896 -2.36 80.38 49.12
C SER A 896 -1.84 81.54 49.98
N SER A 897 -1.96 82.80 49.50
CA SER A 897 -1.64 84.01 50.28
C SER A 897 -2.86 84.83 50.69
N ASP A 898 -3.76 85.10 49.73
CA ASP A 898 -4.85 86.07 49.91
C ASP A 898 -6.23 85.41 49.99
N PHE A 899 -6.45 84.33 49.24
CA PHE A 899 -7.72 83.59 49.22
C PHE A 899 -7.50 82.14 48.79
N VAL A 900 -8.34 81.24 49.25
CA VAL A 900 -8.38 79.86 48.75
C VAL A 900 -9.74 79.55 48.14
N VAL A 901 -9.74 78.78 47.06
CA VAL A 901 -10.95 78.29 46.40
C VAL A 901 -11.07 76.79 46.65
N PHE A 902 -12.24 76.37 47.11
CA PHE A 902 -12.68 74.98 47.15
C PHE A 902 -13.66 74.77 46.00
N ASP A 903 -13.30 73.92 45.05
CA ASP A 903 -14.08 73.65 43.85
C ASP A 903 -14.47 72.18 43.80
N ASN A 904 -15.77 71.91 43.72
CA ASN A 904 -16.27 70.56 43.55
C ASN A 904 -16.25 70.20 42.06
N VAL A 905 -15.29 69.36 41.65
CA VAL A 905 -15.02 69.08 40.22
C VAL A 905 -16.15 68.34 39.52
N VAL A 906 -17.09 67.74 40.26
CA VAL A 906 -18.31 67.12 39.70
C VAL A 906 -19.50 68.09 39.66
N SER A 907 -19.28 69.39 39.89
CA SER A 907 -20.28 70.47 39.77
C SER A 907 -21.48 70.36 40.73
N GLN A 908 -21.33 69.65 41.86
CA GLN A 908 -22.34 69.63 42.92
C GLN A 908 -22.21 70.86 43.82
N THR A 909 -23.35 71.44 44.22
CA THR A 909 -23.38 72.58 45.12
C THR A 909 -22.72 72.25 46.46
N ILE A 910 -21.75 73.05 46.87
CA ILE A 910 -21.15 72.98 48.20
C ILE A 910 -22.17 73.57 49.19
N GLN A 911 -22.49 72.82 50.24
CA GLN A 911 -23.44 73.19 51.28
C GLN A 911 -22.75 73.98 52.40
N SER A 912 -21.51 73.62 52.75
CA SER A 912 -20.70 74.33 53.73
C SER A 912 -19.20 74.09 53.51
N VAL A 913 -18.37 75.04 53.92
CA VAL A 913 -16.92 74.92 54.06
C VAL A 913 -16.52 75.41 55.44
N THR A 914 -15.95 74.53 56.25
CA THR A 914 -15.51 74.85 57.60
C THR A 914 -14.01 74.65 57.73
N VAL A 915 -13.27 75.71 58.04
CA VAL A 915 -11.79 75.72 58.12
C VAL A 915 -11.32 75.62 59.56
N TYR A 916 -10.35 74.76 59.81
CA TYR A 916 -9.73 74.48 61.11
C TYR A 916 -8.23 74.80 61.09
N ASN A 917 -7.70 75.26 62.23
CA ASN A 917 -6.25 75.35 62.43
C ASN A 917 -5.64 73.97 62.74
N ILE A 918 -4.30 73.87 62.84
CA ILE A 918 -3.60 72.61 63.15
C ILE A 918 -3.96 71.98 64.51
N PHE A 919 -4.56 72.75 65.41
CA PHE A 919 -5.03 72.26 66.71
C PHE A 919 -6.48 71.74 66.66
N GLY A 920 -7.13 71.81 65.49
CA GLY A 920 -8.50 71.36 65.28
C GLY A 920 -9.57 72.38 65.71
N GLU A 921 -9.20 73.62 66.02
CA GLU A 921 -10.16 74.68 66.33
C GLU A 921 -10.76 75.25 65.05
N GLN A 922 -12.09 75.40 65.01
CA GLN A 922 -12.82 76.00 63.89
C GLN A 922 -12.57 77.51 63.83
N ILE A 923 -12.10 77.98 62.67
CA ILE A 923 -11.69 79.38 62.46
C ILE A 923 -12.63 80.11 61.49
N ILE A 924 -13.09 79.43 60.44
CA ILE A 924 -14.01 80.00 59.44
C ILE A 924 -15.12 78.98 59.16
N GLU A 925 -16.34 79.46 59.00
CA GLU A 925 -17.46 78.70 58.43
C GLU A 925 -18.08 79.54 57.32
N TYR A 926 -18.20 78.94 56.13
CA TYR A 926 -18.69 79.62 54.92
C TYR A 926 -19.72 78.75 54.23
N ILE A 927 -20.88 79.32 53.89
CA ILE A 927 -22.00 78.63 53.24
C ILE A 927 -22.16 79.19 51.82
N PRO A 928 -21.52 78.57 50.81
CA PRO A 928 -21.68 78.98 49.42
C PRO A 928 -23.03 78.52 48.87
N THR A 929 -23.48 79.12 47.76
CA THR A 929 -24.68 78.68 47.01
C THR A 929 -24.32 78.03 45.66
N ASN A 930 -23.06 77.68 45.44
CA ASN A 930 -22.55 77.15 44.17
C ASN A 930 -21.57 75.98 44.40
N HIS A 931 -21.14 75.32 43.33
CA HIS A 931 -20.16 74.23 43.36
C HIS A 931 -18.72 74.68 43.67
N SER A 932 -18.49 75.98 43.77
CA SER A 932 -17.19 76.58 44.09
C SER A 932 -17.34 77.63 45.20
N ALA A 933 -16.39 77.64 46.13
CA ALA A 933 -16.38 78.49 47.32
C ALA A 933 -15.02 79.18 47.46
N LYS A 934 -15.02 80.53 47.37
CA LYS A 934 -13.81 81.35 47.54
C LYS A 934 -13.80 81.97 48.94
N ILE A 935 -12.82 81.62 49.75
CA ILE A 935 -12.64 82.12 51.12
C ILE A 935 -11.45 83.07 51.18
N ASP A 936 -11.66 84.25 51.74
CA ASP A 936 -10.62 85.26 52.02
C ASP A 936 -9.78 84.84 53.24
N LEU A 937 -8.46 84.92 53.10
CA LEU A 937 -7.48 84.50 54.10
C LEU A 937 -6.72 85.67 54.73
N ALA A 938 -7.06 86.93 54.40
CA ALA A 938 -6.34 88.12 54.84
C ALA A 938 -6.18 88.21 56.37
N THR A 939 -7.11 87.65 57.15
CA THR A 939 -7.06 87.66 58.63
C THR A 939 -6.34 86.47 59.25
N LEU A 940 -5.96 85.44 58.49
CA LEU A 940 -5.32 84.21 58.99
C LEU A 940 -3.79 84.28 58.94
N SER A 941 -3.08 83.70 59.91
CA SER A 941 -1.61 83.64 59.90
C SER A 941 -1.09 82.55 58.95
N ALA A 942 0.15 82.69 58.45
CA ALA A 942 0.79 81.66 57.65
C ALA A 942 0.89 80.33 58.43
N GLY A 943 0.60 79.21 57.78
CA GLY A 943 0.53 77.89 58.43
C GLY A 943 -0.31 76.86 57.66
N TYR A 944 -0.40 75.65 58.21
CA TYR A 944 -1.25 74.57 57.68
C TYR A 944 -2.67 74.68 58.24
N TYR A 945 -3.66 74.46 57.38
CA TYR A 945 -5.07 74.47 57.74
C TYR A 945 -5.77 73.26 57.10
N PHE A 946 -6.85 72.83 57.74
CA PHE A 946 -7.73 71.80 57.21
C PHE A 946 -9.09 72.41 56.92
N ALA A 947 -9.80 71.91 55.92
CA ALA A 947 -11.17 72.31 55.66
C ALA A 947 -12.05 71.08 55.45
N ASP A 948 -13.22 71.10 56.09
CA ASP A 948 -14.31 70.18 55.81
C ASP A 948 -15.24 70.83 54.80
N VAL A 949 -15.43 70.17 53.66
CA VAL A 949 -16.30 70.63 52.58
C VAL A 949 -17.47 69.68 52.46
N GLU A 950 -18.66 70.17 52.79
CA GLU A 950 -19.89 69.38 52.70
C GLU A 950 -20.56 69.60 51.34
N SER A 951 -20.88 68.51 50.64
CA SER A 951 -21.72 68.54 49.45
C SER A 951 -22.56 67.27 49.37
N SER A 952 -23.84 67.41 49.01
CA SER A 952 -24.79 66.30 48.91
C SER A 952 -24.84 65.40 50.17
N GLY A 953 -24.69 65.98 51.37
CA GLY A 953 -24.70 65.25 52.65
C GLY A 953 -23.45 64.41 52.95
N LYS A 954 -22.36 64.57 52.18
CA LYS A 954 -21.03 63.99 52.46
C LYS A 954 -20.04 65.11 52.80
N ILE A 955 -19.17 64.84 53.78
CA ILE A 955 -18.08 65.74 54.18
C ILE A 955 -16.76 65.18 53.65
N GLU A 956 -16.06 65.94 52.81
CA GLU A 956 -14.69 65.65 52.37
C GLU A 956 -13.72 66.60 53.09
N ARG A 957 -12.71 66.02 53.77
CA ARG A 957 -11.66 66.80 54.45
C ARG A 957 -10.45 66.99 53.55
N VAL A 958 -10.03 68.23 53.39
CA VAL A 958 -8.89 68.65 52.58
C VAL A 958 -7.92 69.50 53.39
N ALA A 959 -6.64 69.54 53.00
CA ALA A 959 -5.61 70.34 53.66
C ALA A 959 -5.06 71.40 52.70
N PHE A 960 -4.79 72.61 53.22
CA PHE A 960 -4.15 73.67 52.46
C PHE A 960 -3.20 74.50 53.32
N VAL A 961 -2.26 75.18 52.67
CA VAL A 961 -1.20 75.95 53.31
C VAL A 961 -1.36 77.43 53.00
N ILE A 962 -1.27 78.27 54.01
CA ILE A 962 -1.23 79.72 53.86
C ILE A 962 0.22 80.19 53.93
N VAL A 963 0.67 80.89 52.88
CA VAL A 963 1.99 81.54 52.78
C VAL A 963 1.75 83.04 52.63
N LYS A 964 2.12 83.84 53.62
CA LYS A 964 1.97 85.31 53.60
C LYS A 964 3.27 86.01 53.25
#